data_AF-A0A7X6UWB3-F1
#
_entry.id   AF-A0A7X6UWB3-F1
#
_cell.length_a   1.000
_cell.length_b   1.000
_cell.length_c   1.000
_cell.angle_alpha   90.00
_cell.angle_beta   90.00
_cell.angle_gamma   90.00
#
_symmetry.space_group_name_H-M   'P 1'
#
loop_
_entity.id
_entity.type
_entity.pdbx_description
1 polymer ?
#
loop_
_entity_poly.entity_id
_entity_poly.type
_entity_poly.pdbx_seq_one_letter_code
_entity_poly.pdbx_strand_id
1 'polypeptide(L)'
;MTKKHFAIILLVASFFVVACNQIGRKDEVLAKVGNAQLLQSELEFAMATMPQARRSSPDARKMMFNNLLDSRVRSLVAKSQFPQASATIAANLEKIHHRDLTQMYQQFFLHENLGHSEDQLLAWFRKNQDAFKLDSNEKRDFQQLKDSVVHRITIEENRDSLLAYFEKNKDSFRQPGDTANPKFEDVKDKVEFAFIQYWKQKIVQESKEKLRAKHKVEFATLPELDYKSFYEKHKERFKTAATYKLLHIEMADSAKLAQISTNIQNEEDFKNLVATQSENAETKANQGALSLVKHNHCLPNGLGMIPELFNLVAQSEVGLIPQVVKAPDTQKFHVFWLKETIAPQIKAVERAKNDVIVQMKAQGMEKYDSNTVLATVATKHKIYEKDYLELLDEVPPQQKRMYSRDRLLDLMIDWEVFAIEAKAQKLDQSMHYKALKILRESDMWALVFRDSIERKAMGIDEQVLKDLHKANPNNVFRDQEFALVLNEVALMASTPEFFFKKEFAINKEKYPEATSWESVKGNIFNNIRAEQMSNVSKRLLMKYRQKIGVDILDTNLMEKSDIMDPTKLYKDARASYDARKLSEAKTLLYDLRNYHSENDDIMMQATMLLAQIYNEEEQFENAVKEFTTHAALWPQSDEAYKSLFMEGFILAENLKQDSAALVVFKTMLEKYPKTDLTEDADWMVRNIESGGKLVPALLDSIAAQDSLEAAKISAPQTPEQ
;
A
#
# COMPACT_ATOMS: atom_id res chain seq x y z
N MET A 1 54.28 5.13 -53.38
CA MET A 1 52.90 4.78 -52.98
C MET A 1 52.55 5.54 -51.71
N THR A 2 51.38 6.14 -51.70
CA THR A 2 51.06 7.40 -51.01
C THR A 2 50.33 7.20 -49.69
N LYS A 3 50.42 8.21 -48.81
CA LYS A 3 49.71 8.42 -47.53
C LYS A 3 48.17 8.20 -47.56
N LYS A 4 47.58 7.81 -48.70
CA LYS A 4 46.15 7.48 -48.86
C LYS A 4 45.75 6.08 -48.36
N HIS A 5 46.69 5.15 -48.13
CA HIS A 5 46.33 3.78 -47.71
C HIS A 5 46.22 3.60 -46.18
N PHE A 6 46.86 4.47 -45.38
CA PHE A 6 46.76 4.40 -43.91
C PHE A 6 45.46 5.03 -43.37
N ALA A 7 44.89 6.00 -44.09
CA ALA A 7 43.61 6.60 -43.73
C ALA A 7 42.41 5.66 -43.98
N ILE A 8 42.51 4.74 -44.95
CA ILE A 8 41.41 3.81 -45.27
C ILE A 8 41.34 2.65 -44.26
N ILE A 9 42.46 2.22 -43.67
CA ILE A 9 42.45 1.16 -42.65
C ILE A 9 41.92 1.69 -41.30
N LEU A 10 42.14 2.97 -40.96
CA LEU A 10 41.52 3.58 -39.77
C LEU A 10 40.04 3.92 -39.98
N LEU A 11 39.60 4.24 -41.20
CA LEU A 11 38.19 4.48 -41.49
C LEU A 11 37.39 3.18 -41.57
N VAL A 12 37.98 2.07 -42.02
CA VAL A 12 37.31 0.76 -42.03
C VAL A 12 37.27 0.12 -40.63
N ALA A 13 38.26 0.38 -39.76
CA ALA A 13 38.17 -0.02 -38.35
C ALA A 13 37.12 0.78 -37.54
N SER A 14 36.72 1.97 -38.02
CA SER A 14 35.64 2.78 -37.43
C SER A 14 34.24 2.30 -37.85
N PHE A 15 34.12 1.48 -38.90
CA PHE A 15 32.84 0.94 -39.37
C PHE A 15 32.49 -0.45 -38.82
N PHE A 16 33.44 -1.14 -38.15
CA PHE A 16 33.19 -2.44 -37.52
C PHE A 16 32.94 -2.40 -36.00
N VAL A 17 32.86 -1.21 -35.39
CA VAL A 17 32.35 -1.03 -34.01
C VAL A 17 30.85 -0.69 -33.98
N VAL A 18 30.16 -0.76 -35.11
CA VAL A 18 28.69 -0.52 -35.22
C VAL A 18 27.87 -1.79 -34.93
N ALA A 19 28.49 -2.93 -34.62
CA ALA A 19 27.79 -4.22 -34.46
C ALA A 19 27.64 -4.72 -33.00
N CYS A 20 27.83 -3.87 -31.97
CA CYS A 20 27.52 -4.19 -30.57
C CYS A 20 26.73 -3.09 -29.86
N ASN A 21 25.97 -2.33 -30.65
CA ASN A 21 25.07 -1.32 -30.18
C ASN A 21 23.69 -1.66 -30.76
N GLN A 22 22.84 -2.32 -29.98
CA GLN A 22 21.39 -2.10 -30.10
C GLN A 22 21.04 -0.68 -29.62
N ILE A 23 21.73 0.30 -30.21
CA ILE A 23 21.36 1.70 -30.40
C ILE A 23 20.20 1.65 -31.40
N GLY A 24 19.03 2.21 -31.11
CA GLY A 24 18.88 3.66 -31.21
C GLY A 24 17.43 4.07 -31.45
N ARG A 25 16.56 3.86 -30.46
CA ARG A 25 15.68 4.97 -30.10
C ARG A 25 16.36 5.66 -28.92
N LYS A 26 16.64 6.95 -29.08
CA LYS A 26 16.97 7.81 -27.95
C LYS A 26 15.79 7.69 -26.99
N ASP A 27 16.05 7.35 -25.73
CA ASP A 27 15.00 7.30 -24.72
C ASP A 27 14.27 8.64 -24.71
N GLU A 28 12.95 8.58 -24.81
CA GLU A 28 12.14 9.78 -24.98
C GLU A 28 12.11 10.55 -23.67
N VAL A 29 12.37 11.85 -23.74
CA VAL A 29 12.31 12.72 -22.57
C VAL A 29 10.86 13.17 -22.42
N LEU A 30 10.21 12.75 -21.34
CA LEU A 30 8.82 13.12 -21.04
C LEU A 30 8.73 14.45 -20.30
N ALA A 31 9.73 14.76 -19.47
CA ALA A 31 9.85 16.04 -18.79
C ALA A 31 11.31 16.40 -18.47
N LYS A 32 11.58 17.70 -18.37
CA LYS A 32 12.82 18.23 -17.77
C LYS A 32 12.49 18.75 -16.38
N VAL A 33 13.33 18.40 -15.41
CA VAL A 33 13.20 18.78 -14.00
C VAL A 33 14.54 19.39 -13.58
N GLY A 34 14.65 20.71 -13.65
CA GLY A 34 15.92 21.42 -13.50
C GLY A 34 16.97 20.94 -14.51
N ASN A 35 18.06 20.37 -13.99
CA ASN A 35 19.14 19.79 -14.81
C ASN A 35 18.96 18.28 -15.10
N ALA A 36 17.87 17.68 -14.66
CA ALA A 36 17.58 16.26 -14.84
C ALA A 36 16.45 16.04 -15.86
N GLN A 37 16.34 14.80 -16.35
CA GLN A 37 15.32 14.38 -17.31
C GLN A 37 14.51 13.23 -16.73
N LEU A 38 13.20 13.23 -16.95
CA LEU A 38 12.32 12.09 -16.71
C LEU A 38 12.12 11.38 -18.05
N LEU A 39 12.53 10.11 -18.10
CA LEU A 39 12.57 9.34 -19.33
C LEU A 39 11.38 8.38 -19.48
N GLN A 40 11.03 8.04 -20.72
CA GLN A 40 9.96 7.09 -21.05
C GLN A 40 10.23 5.71 -20.45
N SER A 41 11.48 5.25 -20.43
CA SER A 41 11.85 3.98 -19.77
C SER A 41 11.61 3.96 -18.27
N GLU A 42 11.72 5.11 -17.58
CA GLU A 42 11.40 5.21 -16.15
C GLU A 42 9.91 5.00 -15.90
N LEU A 43 9.07 5.63 -16.73
CA LEU A 43 7.62 5.47 -16.66
C LEU A 43 7.20 4.03 -17.00
N GLU A 44 7.76 3.44 -18.05
CA GLU A 44 7.48 2.05 -18.43
C GLU A 44 7.88 1.07 -17.34
N PHE A 45 9.07 1.23 -16.77
CA PHE A 45 9.53 0.38 -15.67
C PHE A 45 8.60 0.50 -14.44
N ALA A 46 8.25 1.73 -14.06
CA ALA A 46 7.36 1.96 -12.92
C ALA A 46 5.95 1.40 -13.17
N MET A 47 5.45 1.48 -14.41
CA MET A 47 4.20 0.84 -14.81
C MET A 47 4.31 -0.69 -14.79
N ALA A 48 5.41 -1.27 -15.28
CA ALA A 48 5.66 -2.71 -15.35
C ALA A 48 5.80 -3.37 -13.96
N THR A 49 6.16 -2.60 -12.94
CA THR A 49 6.24 -3.05 -11.55
C THR A 49 4.97 -2.78 -10.73
N MET A 50 4.01 -2.03 -11.28
CA MET A 50 2.72 -1.78 -10.65
C MET A 50 1.82 -3.03 -10.67
N PRO A 51 1.06 -3.32 -9.59
CA PRO A 51 0.05 -4.38 -9.60
C PRO A 51 -0.95 -4.22 -10.74
N GLN A 52 -1.33 -5.33 -11.38
CA GLN A 52 -2.21 -5.32 -12.57
C GLN A 52 -3.51 -4.55 -12.35
N ALA A 53 -4.17 -4.72 -11.19
CA ALA A 53 -5.41 -4.02 -10.87
C ALA A 53 -5.28 -2.49 -10.89
N ARG A 54 -4.11 -1.95 -10.51
CA ARG A 54 -3.85 -0.51 -10.60
C ARG A 54 -3.45 -0.09 -12.00
N ARG A 55 -2.66 -0.92 -12.71
CA ARG A 55 -2.17 -0.64 -14.07
C ARG A 55 -3.30 -0.46 -15.08
N SER A 56 -4.40 -1.21 -14.92
CA SER A 56 -5.56 -1.16 -15.82
C SER A 56 -6.43 0.08 -15.67
N SER A 57 -6.19 0.96 -14.68
CA SER A 57 -6.92 2.21 -14.57
C SER A 57 -6.57 3.15 -15.74
N PRO A 58 -7.56 3.84 -16.37
CA PRO A 58 -7.31 4.80 -17.44
C PRO A 58 -6.27 5.88 -17.07
N ASP A 59 -6.19 6.24 -15.79
CA ASP A 59 -5.30 7.30 -15.29
C ASP A 59 -4.00 6.77 -14.66
N ALA A 60 -3.80 5.45 -14.63
CA ALA A 60 -2.63 4.84 -13.97
C ALA A 60 -1.31 5.41 -14.47
N ARG A 61 -1.22 5.65 -15.77
CA ARG A 61 -0.02 6.17 -16.43
C ARG A 61 0.26 7.62 -16.05
N LYS A 62 -0.77 8.48 -16.02
CA LYS A 62 -0.65 9.89 -15.61
C LYS A 62 -0.26 9.99 -14.14
N MET A 63 -0.95 9.26 -13.27
CA MET A 63 -0.64 9.18 -11.85
C MET A 63 0.79 8.71 -11.61
N MET A 64 1.25 7.68 -12.33
CA MET A 64 2.63 7.21 -12.21
C MET A 64 3.63 8.26 -12.69
N PHE A 65 3.38 8.89 -13.84
CA PHE A 65 4.21 9.98 -14.35
C PHE A 65 4.35 11.11 -13.32
N ASN A 66 3.25 11.54 -12.70
CA ASN A 66 3.27 12.58 -11.67
C ASN A 66 4.00 12.15 -10.39
N ASN A 67 3.84 10.90 -9.96
CA ASN A 67 4.62 10.37 -8.83
C ASN A 67 6.13 10.38 -9.13
N LEU A 68 6.53 10.04 -10.36
CA LEU A 68 7.93 10.09 -10.79
C LEU A 68 8.46 11.52 -10.87
N LEU A 69 7.65 12.43 -11.41
CA LEU A 69 7.96 13.86 -11.49
C LEU A 69 8.21 14.43 -10.09
N ASP A 70 7.30 14.14 -9.16
CA ASP A 70 7.38 14.59 -7.78
C ASP A 70 8.55 13.97 -7.02
N SER A 71 8.80 12.67 -7.21
CA SER A 71 9.98 12.00 -6.65
C SER A 71 11.26 12.67 -7.16
N ARG A 72 11.32 13.03 -8.45
CA ARG A 72 12.47 13.72 -9.03
C ARG A 72 12.66 15.13 -8.47
N VAL A 73 11.58 15.91 -8.30
CA VAL A 73 11.63 17.23 -7.67
C VAL A 73 12.18 17.11 -6.25
N ARG A 74 11.59 16.24 -5.41
CA ARG A 74 12.05 16.00 -4.03
C ARG A 74 13.52 15.59 -4.00
N SER A 75 13.91 14.69 -4.90
CA SER A 75 15.27 14.18 -5.02
C SER A 75 16.28 15.31 -5.28
N LEU A 76 16.00 16.18 -6.26
CA LEU A 76 16.88 17.30 -6.60
C LEU A 76 16.96 18.34 -5.48
N VAL A 77 15.84 18.63 -4.80
CA VAL A 77 15.87 19.53 -3.63
C VAL A 77 16.75 18.94 -2.53
N ALA A 78 16.55 17.67 -2.18
CA ALA A 78 17.33 17.03 -1.12
C ALA A 78 18.81 16.93 -1.47
N LYS A 79 19.16 16.62 -2.73
CA LYS A 79 20.55 16.58 -3.19
C LYS A 79 21.22 17.94 -3.10
N SER A 80 20.49 19.02 -3.38
CA SER A 80 20.99 20.39 -3.25
C SER A 80 21.13 20.84 -1.79
N GLN A 81 20.23 20.45 -0.89
CA GLN A 81 20.21 20.94 0.50
C GLN A 81 20.97 20.03 1.48
N PHE A 82 21.11 18.75 1.18
CA PHE A 82 21.75 17.75 2.05
C PHE A 82 22.84 16.94 1.32
N PRO A 83 23.86 17.59 0.71
CA PRO A 83 24.90 16.90 -0.04
C PRO A 83 25.65 15.84 0.78
N GLN A 84 25.72 15.99 2.11
CA GLN A 84 26.32 15.01 3.03
C GLN A 84 25.63 13.63 3.01
N ALA A 85 24.36 13.54 2.60
CA ALA A 85 23.66 12.27 2.48
C ALA A 85 24.16 11.42 1.30
N SER A 86 24.89 12.00 0.34
CA SER A 86 25.31 11.34 -0.90
C SER A 86 26.13 10.07 -0.66
N ALA A 87 27.04 10.07 0.33
CA ALA A 87 27.86 8.89 0.64
C ALA A 87 27.01 7.74 1.19
N THR A 88 26.04 8.07 2.06
CA THR A 88 25.12 7.09 2.64
C THR A 88 24.20 6.50 1.57
N ILE A 89 23.67 7.35 0.67
CA ILE A 89 22.83 6.90 -0.45
C ILE A 89 23.63 6.01 -1.41
N ALA A 90 24.86 6.40 -1.77
CA ALA A 90 25.72 5.57 -2.62
C ALA A 90 26.02 4.20 -1.99
N ALA A 91 26.32 4.16 -0.68
CA ALA A 91 26.52 2.91 0.05
C ALA A 91 25.25 2.05 0.07
N ASN A 92 24.08 2.64 0.29
CA ASN A 92 22.80 1.93 0.29
C ASN A 92 22.44 1.37 -1.10
N LEU A 93 22.71 2.13 -2.16
CA LEU A 93 22.51 1.67 -3.55
C LEU A 93 23.39 0.46 -3.87
N GLU A 94 24.64 0.45 -3.40
CA GLU A 94 25.53 -0.70 -3.57
C GLU A 94 25.02 -1.92 -2.80
N LYS A 95 24.53 -1.74 -1.56
CA LYS A 95 23.96 -2.83 -0.75
C LYS A 95 22.76 -3.51 -1.41
N ILE A 96 21.94 -2.78 -2.16
CA ILE A 96 20.77 -3.33 -2.85
C ILE A 96 21.04 -3.75 -4.30
N HIS A 97 22.26 -3.57 -4.81
CA HIS A 97 22.61 -3.82 -6.22
C HIS A 97 22.22 -5.22 -6.71
N HIS A 98 22.55 -6.27 -5.94
CA HIS A 98 22.18 -7.65 -6.29
C HIS A 98 20.68 -7.91 -6.17
N ARG A 99 19.98 -7.22 -5.26
CA ARG A 99 18.51 -7.30 -5.14
C ARG A 99 17.84 -6.71 -6.38
N ASP A 100 18.32 -5.56 -6.85
CA ASP A 100 17.83 -4.91 -8.06
C ASP A 100 18.09 -5.77 -9.30
N LEU A 101 19.28 -6.37 -9.44
CA LEU A 101 19.56 -7.29 -10.55
C LEU A 101 18.73 -8.57 -10.48
N THR A 102 18.44 -9.05 -9.28
CA THR A 102 17.51 -10.17 -9.10
C THR A 102 16.12 -9.80 -9.55
N GLN A 103 15.63 -8.62 -9.18
CA GLN A 103 14.35 -8.10 -9.68
C GLN A 103 14.36 -8.00 -11.20
N MET A 104 15.46 -7.51 -11.80
CA MET A 104 15.60 -7.45 -13.26
C MET A 104 15.48 -8.82 -13.92
N TYR A 105 16.18 -9.82 -13.38
CA TYR A 105 16.13 -11.17 -13.93
C TYR A 105 14.76 -11.82 -13.76
N GLN A 106 14.18 -11.73 -12.56
CA GLN A 106 12.88 -12.33 -12.29
C GLN A 106 11.75 -11.67 -13.08
N GLN A 107 11.70 -10.33 -13.10
CA GLN A 107 10.65 -9.59 -13.78
C GLN A 107 10.82 -9.65 -15.31
N PHE A 108 11.95 -9.22 -15.83
CA PHE A 108 12.08 -9.00 -17.27
C PHE A 108 12.51 -10.26 -18.02
N PHE A 109 13.42 -11.05 -17.44
CA PHE A 109 13.90 -12.25 -18.12
C PHE A 109 12.95 -13.44 -17.91
N LEU A 110 12.58 -13.76 -16.66
CA LEU A 110 11.72 -14.92 -16.39
C LEU A 110 10.23 -14.64 -16.62
N HIS A 111 9.69 -13.53 -16.11
CA HIS A 111 8.25 -13.30 -16.12
C HIS A 111 7.75 -12.67 -17.43
N GLU A 112 8.39 -11.60 -17.90
CA GLU A 112 7.98 -10.90 -19.12
C GLU A 112 8.48 -11.58 -20.39
N ASN A 113 9.75 -12.05 -20.39
CA ASN A 113 10.33 -12.69 -21.57
C ASN A 113 10.30 -14.23 -21.54
N LEU A 114 9.73 -14.85 -20.51
CA LEU A 114 9.59 -16.32 -20.38
C LEU A 114 10.90 -17.11 -20.57
N GLY A 115 12.03 -16.52 -20.16
CA GLY A 115 13.37 -17.12 -20.26
C GLY A 115 14.13 -16.78 -21.53
N HIS A 116 13.60 -15.91 -22.38
CA HIS A 116 14.27 -15.44 -23.59
C HIS A 116 15.00 -14.10 -23.38
N SER A 117 16.18 -13.96 -23.98
CA SER A 117 16.84 -12.66 -24.09
C SER A 117 16.13 -11.77 -25.12
N GLU A 118 16.25 -10.46 -24.98
CA GLU A 118 15.64 -9.51 -25.92
C GLU A 118 16.19 -9.68 -27.35
N ASP A 119 17.47 -10.04 -27.48
CA ASP A 119 18.10 -10.38 -28.77
C ASP A 119 17.43 -11.57 -29.46
N GLN A 120 17.10 -12.62 -28.69
CA GLN A 120 16.40 -13.80 -29.21
C GLN A 120 14.98 -13.44 -29.67
N LEU A 121 14.25 -12.66 -28.86
CA LEU A 121 12.90 -12.22 -29.20
C LEU A 121 12.89 -11.34 -30.44
N LEU A 122 13.81 -10.38 -30.54
CA LEU A 122 13.91 -9.50 -31.69
C LEU A 122 14.32 -10.25 -32.96
N ALA A 123 15.27 -11.19 -32.86
CA ALA A 123 15.66 -12.04 -33.97
C ALA A 123 14.50 -12.92 -34.47
N TRP A 124 13.75 -13.53 -33.54
CA TRP A 124 12.58 -14.33 -33.87
C TRP A 124 11.46 -13.46 -34.48
N PHE A 125 11.19 -12.27 -33.93
CA PHE A 125 10.22 -11.33 -34.49
C PHE A 125 10.57 -10.93 -35.92
N ARG A 126 11.83 -10.58 -36.19
CA ARG A 126 12.32 -10.22 -37.54
C ARG A 126 12.15 -11.36 -38.54
N LYS A 127 12.34 -12.61 -38.11
CA LYS A 127 12.14 -13.80 -38.95
C LYS A 127 10.67 -14.10 -39.21
N ASN A 128 9.78 -13.72 -38.29
CA ASN A 128 8.35 -14.09 -38.30
C ASN A 128 7.42 -12.87 -38.44
N GLN A 129 7.86 -11.78 -39.06
CA GLN A 129 7.08 -10.53 -39.13
C GLN A 129 5.69 -10.73 -39.78
N ASP A 130 5.59 -11.63 -40.75
CA ASP A 130 4.34 -11.93 -41.44
C ASP A 130 3.24 -12.45 -40.50
N ALA A 131 3.63 -13.10 -39.39
CA ALA A 131 2.71 -13.66 -38.40
C ALA A 131 2.05 -12.58 -37.51
N PHE A 132 2.49 -11.32 -37.61
CA PHE A 132 2.02 -10.19 -36.82
C PHE A 132 1.44 -9.05 -37.68
N LYS A 133 1.22 -9.28 -38.97
CA LYS A 133 0.51 -8.33 -39.83
C LYS A 133 -0.94 -8.19 -39.36
N LEU A 134 -1.39 -6.95 -39.20
CA LEU A 134 -2.79 -6.63 -38.96
C LEU A 134 -3.53 -6.51 -40.29
N ASP A 135 -4.85 -6.64 -40.26
CA ASP A 135 -5.70 -6.41 -41.44
C ASP A 135 -5.67 -4.94 -41.90
N SER A 136 -5.37 -4.01 -40.98
CA SER A 136 -4.97 -2.65 -41.31
C SER A 136 -3.50 -2.66 -41.75
N ASN A 137 -3.14 -1.90 -42.79
CA ASN A 137 -1.75 -1.71 -43.23
C ASN A 137 -0.83 -1.03 -42.17
N GLU A 138 -1.23 -1.02 -40.91
CA GLU A 138 -0.53 -0.42 -39.78
C GLU A 138 0.61 -1.34 -39.33
N LYS A 139 1.85 -0.85 -39.44
CA LYS A 139 3.03 -1.56 -38.94
C LYS A 139 3.22 -1.25 -37.46
N ARG A 140 3.01 -2.24 -36.59
CA ARG A 140 3.43 -2.16 -35.18
C ARG A 140 4.90 -2.50 -35.05
N ASP A 141 5.59 -1.82 -34.14
CA ASP A 141 7.00 -2.11 -33.85
C ASP A 141 7.14 -3.31 -32.89
N PHE A 142 8.39 -3.76 -32.70
CA PHE A 142 8.69 -4.91 -31.84
C PHE A 142 8.23 -4.69 -30.39
N GLN A 143 8.36 -3.48 -29.85
CA GLN A 143 8.01 -3.21 -28.45
C GLN A 143 6.50 -3.31 -28.26
N GLN A 144 5.71 -2.84 -29.22
CA GLN A 144 4.25 -2.98 -29.21
C GLN A 144 3.75 -4.43 -29.35
N LEU A 145 4.58 -5.32 -29.89
CA LEU A 145 4.24 -6.73 -30.14
C LEU A 145 5.00 -7.71 -29.26
N LYS A 146 5.82 -7.22 -28.32
CA LYS A 146 6.77 -8.03 -27.55
C LYS A 146 6.08 -9.16 -26.81
N ASP A 147 4.98 -8.91 -26.09
CA ASP A 147 4.24 -9.94 -25.36
C ASP A 147 3.73 -11.04 -26.29
N SER A 148 3.16 -10.65 -27.44
CA SER A 148 2.68 -11.60 -28.45
C SER A 148 3.82 -12.43 -29.04
N VAL A 149 4.98 -11.81 -29.26
CA VAL A 149 6.19 -12.50 -29.73
C VAL A 149 6.65 -13.51 -28.68
N VAL A 150 6.77 -13.11 -27.42
CA VAL A 150 7.17 -13.97 -26.30
C VAL A 150 6.23 -15.16 -26.16
N HIS A 151 4.91 -14.94 -26.22
CA HIS A 151 3.95 -16.02 -26.10
C HIS A 151 4.08 -17.02 -27.24
N ARG A 152 4.20 -16.54 -28.49
CA ARG A 152 4.30 -17.42 -29.66
C ARG A 152 5.57 -18.26 -29.65
N ILE A 153 6.74 -17.66 -29.42
CA ILE A 153 7.99 -18.43 -29.34
C ILE A 153 7.95 -19.46 -28.20
N THR A 154 7.39 -19.09 -27.05
CA THR A 154 7.26 -20.01 -25.90
C THR A 154 6.35 -21.19 -26.23
N ILE A 155 5.21 -20.94 -26.89
CA ILE A 155 4.27 -22.00 -27.30
C ILE A 155 4.91 -22.92 -28.35
N GLU A 156 5.64 -22.36 -29.31
CA GLU A 156 6.34 -23.10 -30.36
C GLU A 156 7.41 -24.03 -29.76
N GLU A 157 8.28 -23.51 -28.91
CA GLU A 157 9.37 -24.28 -28.30
C GLU A 157 8.88 -25.30 -27.25
N ASN A 158 7.66 -25.11 -26.71
CA ASN A 158 7.12 -25.95 -25.64
C ASN A 158 5.81 -26.65 -26.03
N ARG A 159 5.63 -26.97 -27.32
CA ARG A 159 4.38 -27.54 -27.85
C ARG A 159 3.93 -28.81 -27.13
N ASP A 160 4.84 -29.72 -26.83
CA ASP A 160 4.53 -30.96 -26.11
C ASP A 160 4.06 -30.68 -24.67
N SER A 161 4.67 -29.70 -24.01
CA SER A 161 4.25 -29.28 -22.65
C SER A 161 2.88 -28.62 -22.65
N LEU A 162 2.55 -27.84 -23.69
CA LEU A 162 1.23 -27.26 -23.89
C LEU A 162 0.17 -28.35 -24.07
N LEU A 163 0.43 -29.36 -24.90
CA LEU A 163 -0.49 -30.48 -25.12
C LEU A 163 -0.65 -31.33 -23.85
N ALA A 164 0.42 -31.59 -23.11
CA ALA A 164 0.34 -32.28 -21.82
C ALA A 164 -0.44 -31.48 -20.77
N TYR A 165 -0.25 -30.15 -20.75
CA TYR A 165 -1.03 -29.25 -19.89
C TYR A 165 -2.52 -29.29 -20.24
N PHE A 166 -2.86 -29.26 -21.53
CA PHE A 166 -4.23 -29.41 -21.99
C PHE A 166 -4.85 -30.73 -21.52
N GLU A 167 -4.19 -31.86 -21.77
CA GLU A 167 -4.73 -33.17 -21.39
C GLU A 167 -5.00 -33.30 -19.89
N LYS A 168 -4.12 -32.71 -19.06
CA LYS A 168 -4.28 -32.69 -17.60
C LYS A 168 -5.44 -31.80 -17.14
N ASN A 169 -5.76 -30.73 -17.88
CA ASN A 169 -6.69 -29.69 -17.45
C ASN A 169 -7.93 -29.55 -18.35
N LYS A 170 -8.16 -30.47 -19.28
CA LYS A 170 -9.21 -30.38 -20.32
C LYS A 170 -10.62 -30.17 -19.77
N ASP A 171 -10.92 -30.69 -18.58
CA ASP A 171 -12.21 -30.49 -17.92
C ASP A 171 -12.49 -29.02 -17.58
N SER A 172 -11.45 -28.24 -17.26
CA SER A 172 -11.59 -26.80 -16.94
C SER A 172 -11.95 -25.92 -18.13
N PHE A 173 -11.84 -26.45 -19.36
CA PHE A 173 -12.15 -25.74 -20.59
C PHE A 173 -13.53 -26.11 -21.19
N ARG A 174 -14.30 -26.97 -20.51
CA ARG A 174 -15.67 -27.35 -20.91
C ARG A 174 -16.63 -26.18 -20.74
N GLN A 175 -17.57 -26.03 -21.66
CA GLN A 175 -18.69 -25.10 -21.47
C GLN A 175 -19.78 -25.75 -20.60
N PRO A 176 -20.54 -24.96 -19.83
CA PRO A 176 -21.69 -25.48 -19.11
C PRO A 176 -22.67 -26.19 -20.05
N GLY A 177 -22.94 -27.47 -19.80
CA GLY A 177 -23.83 -28.29 -20.62
C GLY A 177 -23.14 -29.24 -21.60
N ASP A 178 -21.82 -29.12 -21.82
CA ASP A 178 -21.09 -30.05 -22.67
C ASP A 178 -21.02 -31.43 -22.00
N THR A 179 -21.39 -32.49 -22.74
CA THR A 179 -21.29 -33.89 -22.28
C THR A 179 -19.96 -34.54 -22.66
N ALA A 180 -19.23 -33.96 -23.61
CA ALA A 180 -17.92 -34.43 -24.08
C ALA A 180 -16.80 -33.45 -23.69
N ASN A 181 -15.56 -33.95 -23.67
CA ASN A 181 -14.39 -33.10 -23.49
C ASN A 181 -14.11 -32.28 -24.76
N PRO A 182 -13.70 -31.00 -24.65
CA PRO A 182 -13.36 -30.20 -25.81
C PRO A 182 -12.16 -30.81 -26.54
N LYS A 183 -12.08 -30.65 -27.86
CA LYS A 183 -10.83 -30.93 -28.59
C LYS A 183 -9.91 -29.72 -28.46
N PHE A 184 -8.61 -29.95 -28.48
CA PHE A 184 -7.61 -28.87 -28.35
C PHE A 184 -7.86 -27.72 -29.33
N GLU A 185 -8.14 -28.01 -30.60
CA GLU A 185 -8.34 -26.98 -31.63
C GLU A 185 -9.57 -26.11 -31.38
N ASP A 186 -10.60 -26.64 -30.71
CA ASP A 186 -11.84 -25.90 -30.42
C ASP A 186 -11.64 -24.86 -29.29
N VAL A 187 -10.61 -25.06 -28.45
CA VAL A 187 -10.33 -24.21 -27.27
C VAL A 187 -8.90 -23.67 -27.25
N LYS A 188 -8.18 -23.76 -28.38
CA LYS A 188 -6.75 -23.49 -28.51
C LYS A 188 -6.30 -22.20 -27.84
N ASP A 189 -6.95 -21.07 -28.16
CA ASP A 189 -6.55 -19.75 -27.64
C ASP A 189 -6.68 -19.66 -26.10
N LYS A 190 -7.73 -20.26 -25.53
CA LYS A 190 -7.93 -20.32 -24.08
C LYS A 190 -6.86 -21.17 -23.40
N VAL A 191 -6.52 -22.29 -24.02
CA VAL A 191 -5.50 -23.22 -23.52
C VAL A 191 -4.11 -22.58 -23.61
N GLU A 192 -3.78 -21.95 -24.72
CA GLU A 192 -2.51 -21.23 -24.91
C GLU A 192 -2.36 -20.09 -23.89
N PHE A 193 -3.41 -19.29 -23.69
CA PHE A 193 -3.40 -18.26 -22.65
C PHE A 193 -3.17 -18.83 -21.25
N ALA A 194 -3.93 -19.87 -20.86
CA ALA A 194 -3.80 -20.50 -19.55
C ALA A 194 -2.42 -21.16 -19.36
N PHE A 195 -1.89 -21.79 -20.41
CA PHE A 195 -0.57 -22.39 -20.41
C PHE A 195 0.52 -21.35 -20.21
N ILE A 196 0.43 -20.17 -20.84
CA ILE A 196 1.40 -19.09 -20.61
C ILE A 196 1.38 -18.63 -19.14
N GLN A 197 0.20 -18.52 -18.51
CA GLN A 197 0.14 -18.17 -17.08
C GLN A 197 0.74 -19.26 -16.19
N TYR A 198 0.48 -20.53 -16.50
CA TYR A 198 1.12 -21.67 -15.84
C TYR A 198 2.65 -21.65 -16.03
N TRP A 199 3.11 -21.40 -17.25
CA TRP A 199 4.53 -21.39 -17.62
C TRP A 199 5.29 -20.29 -16.88
N LYS A 200 4.70 -19.09 -16.77
CA LYS A 200 5.24 -17.98 -15.95
C LYS A 200 5.54 -18.41 -14.52
N GLN A 201 4.64 -19.16 -13.89
CA GLN A 201 4.84 -19.65 -12.52
C GLN A 201 5.90 -20.76 -12.48
N LYS A 202 5.81 -21.71 -13.41
CA LYS A 202 6.73 -22.85 -13.51
C LYS A 202 8.17 -22.39 -13.68
N ILE A 203 8.45 -21.51 -14.64
CA ILE A 203 9.82 -21.08 -14.94
C ILE A 203 10.46 -20.34 -13.77
N VAL A 204 9.69 -19.53 -13.02
CA VAL A 204 10.17 -18.84 -11.82
C VAL A 204 10.51 -19.84 -10.72
N GLN A 205 9.63 -20.83 -10.48
CA GLN A 205 9.83 -21.86 -9.47
C GLN A 205 11.06 -22.73 -9.77
N GLU A 206 11.19 -23.20 -11.01
CA GLU A 206 12.28 -24.09 -11.44
C GLU A 206 13.62 -23.38 -11.57
N SER A 207 13.62 -22.06 -11.87
CA SER A 207 14.86 -21.30 -12.05
C SER A 207 15.71 -21.26 -10.78
N LYS A 208 15.09 -21.17 -9.59
CA LYS A 208 15.84 -21.06 -8.32
C LYS A 208 16.79 -22.25 -8.12
N GLU A 209 16.26 -23.47 -8.18
CA GLU A 209 17.06 -24.69 -7.95
C GLU A 209 18.07 -24.91 -9.07
N LYS A 210 17.66 -24.69 -10.33
CA LYS A 210 18.53 -24.81 -11.50
C LYS A 210 19.73 -23.86 -11.40
N LEU A 211 19.51 -22.61 -10.98
CA LEU A 211 20.57 -21.63 -10.84
C LEU A 211 21.47 -21.91 -9.63
N ARG A 212 20.90 -22.34 -8.50
CA ARG A 212 21.71 -22.78 -7.34
C ARG A 212 22.64 -23.94 -7.73
N ALA A 213 22.15 -24.91 -8.49
CA ALA A 213 22.96 -26.00 -9.02
C ALA A 213 24.03 -25.50 -10.03
N LYS A 214 23.63 -24.65 -10.99
CA LYS A 214 24.53 -24.03 -11.99
C LYS A 214 25.69 -23.28 -11.33
N HIS A 215 25.41 -22.51 -10.28
CA HIS A 215 26.39 -21.71 -9.56
C HIS A 215 27.00 -22.40 -8.35
N LYS A 216 26.81 -23.72 -8.20
CA LYS A 216 27.46 -24.53 -7.15
C LYS A 216 27.35 -23.87 -5.76
N VAL A 217 26.11 -23.63 -5.33
CA VAL A 217 25.86 -23.08 -3.98
C VAL A 217 26.24 -24.12 -2.93
N GLU A 218 27.12 -23.73 -2.01
CA GLU A 218 27.61 -24.57 -0.92
C GLU A 218 27.31 -23.89 0.43
N PHE A 219 26.62 -24.60 1.33
CA PHE A 219 26.41 -24.15 2.70
C PHE A 219 27.63 -24.48 3.55
N ALA A 220 28.10 -23.51 4.33
CA ALA A 220 29.21 -23.74 5.23
C ALA A 220 28.78 -24.61 6.42
N THR A 221 29.70 -25.45 6.90
CA THR A 221 29.50 -26.11 8.19
C THR A 221 29.69 -25.08 9.28
N LEU A 222 28.59 -24.71 9.95
CA LEU A 222 28.62 -23.71 11.02
C LEU A 222 29.34 -24.27 12.25
N PRO A 223 30.08 -23.43 12.99
CA PRO A 223 30.66 -23.85 14.26
C PRO A 223 29.55 -24.25 15.22
N GLU A 224 29.86 -25.19 16.11
CA GLU A 224 28.91 -25.61 17.13
C GLU A 224 28.53 -24.42 18.01
N LEU A 225 27.23 -24.17 18.16
CA LEU A 225 26.73 -23.15 19.08
C LEU A 225 27.22 -23.44 20.50
N ASP A 226 27.46 -22.41 21.30
CA ASP A 226 27.79 -22.58 22.73
C ASP A 226 26.53 -22.94 23.55
N TYR A 227 25.94 -24.09 23.21
CA TYR A 227 24.75 -24.63 23.85
C TYR A 227 25.04 -25.04 25.29
N LYS A 228 26.29 -25.32 25.65
CA LYS A 228 26.70 -25.68 27.02
C LYS A 228 26.56 -24.49 27.96
N SER A 229 27.09 -23.32 27.57
CA SER A 229 26.90 -22.10 28.37
C SER A 229 25.44 -21.68 28.47
N PHE A 230 24.66 -21.84 27.39
CA PHE A 230 23.23 -21.57 27.43
C PHE A 230 22.51 -22.55 28.37
N TYR A 231 22.80 -23.84 28.25
CA TYR A 231 22.23 -24.88 29.09
C TYR A 231 22.51 -24.59 30.57
N GLU A 232 23.74 -24.27 30.97
CA GLU A 232 24.04 -24.01 32.39
C GLU A 232 23.24 -22.83 32.96
N LYS A 233 23.02 -21.78 32.17
CA LYS A 233 22.20 -20.62 32.56
C LYS A 233 20.69 -20.93 32.64
N HIS A 234 20.25 -22.02 32.00
CA HIS A 234 18.83 -22.33 31.81
C HIS A 234 18.46 -23.79 32.12
N LYS A 235 19.31 -24.54 32.83
CA LYS A 235 19.16 -26.00 33.05
C LYS A 235 17.85 -26.40 33.72
N GLU A 236 17.27 -25.50 34.51
CA GLU A 236 15.95 -25.68 35.13
C GLU A 236 14.81 -25.84 34.09
N ARG A 237 14.98 -25.31 32.88
CA ARG A 237 14.03 -25.47 31.75
C ARG A 237 14.15 -26.83 31.07
N PHE A 238 15.27 -27.52 31.26
CA PHE A 238 15.58 -28.78 30.57
C PHE A 238 15.43 -29.96 31.51
N LYS A 239 14.28 -30.05 32.19
CA LYS A 239 13.94 -31.21 33.03
C LYS A 239 13.22 -32.28 32.22
N THR A 240 13.31 -33.54 32.67
CA THR A 240 12.39 -34.58 32.23
C THR A 240 10.97 -34.22 32.69
N ALA A 241 9.95 -34.65 31.95
CA ALA A 241 8.59 -34.59 32.48
C ALA A 241 8.50 -35.43 33.76
N ALA A 242 7.59 -35.06 34.67
CA ALA A 242 7.23 -35.93 35.78
C ALA A 242 6.80 -37.30 35.24
N THR A 243 7.25 -38.37 35.88
CA THR A 243 6.98 -39.74 35.45
C THR A 243 6.32 -40.50 36.58
N TYR A 244 5.39 -41.38 36.24
CA TYR A 244 4.55 -42.10 37.19
C TYR A 244 4.66 -43.60 36.94
N LYS A 245 4.74 -44.38 38.03
CA LYS A 245 4.48 -45.82 37.99
C LYS A 245 3.02 -46.02 38.37
N LEU A 246 2.23 -46.50 37.42
CA LEU A 246 0.80 -46.66 37.56
C LEU A 246 0.42 -48.13 37.41
N LEU A 247 -0.55 -48.58 38.19
CA LEU A 247 -1.36 -49.75 37.86
C LEU A 247 -2.73 -49.27 37.41
N HIS A 248 -3.44 -50.09 36.62
CA HIS A 248 -4.79 -49.76 36.22
C HIS A 248 -5.71 -50.99 36.17
N ILE A 249 -7.02 -50.75 36.27
CA ILE A 249 -8.10 -51.70 35.94
C ILE A 249 -8.91 -51.06 34.81
N GLU A 250 -9.14 -51.79 33.72
CA GLU A 250 -9.99 -51.35 32.60
C GLU A 250 -11.30 -52.14 32.58
N MET A 251 -12.44 -51.47 32.38
CA MET A 251 -13.76 -52.11 32.21
C MET A 251 -14.66 -51.33 31.25
N ALA A 252 -15.64 -52.02 30.65
CA ALA A 252 -16.70 -51.38 29.86
C ALA A 252 -17.75 -50.64 30.72
N ASP A 253 -17.98 -51.12 31.95
CA ASP A 253 -19.02 -50.64 32.85
C ASP A 253 -18.43 -49.78 33.97
N SER A 254 -18.70 -48.47 33.92
CA SER A 254 -18.20 -47.50 34.90
C SER A 254 -18.80 -47.67 36.29
N ALA A 255 -20.06 -48.09 36.39
CA ALA A 255 -20.76 -48.25 37.67
C ALA A 255 -20.22 -49.46 38.42
N LYS A 256 -20.02 -50.57 37.69
CA LYS A 256 -19.37 -51.76 38.25
C LYS A 256 -17.93 -51.46 38.66
N LEU A 257 -17.17 -50.75 37.83
CA LEU A 257 -15.79 -50.38 38.15
C LEU A 257 -15.71 -49.46 39.40
N ALA A 258 -16.60 -48.47 39.51
CA ALA A 258 -16.71 -47.63 40.69
C ALA A 258 -17.03 -48.47 41.94
N GLN A 259 -17.99 -49.39 41.86
CA GLN A 259 -18.39 -50.23 42.99
C GLN A 259 -17.26 -51.15 43.47
N ILE A 260 -16.53 -51.81 42.56
CA ILE A 260 -15.44 -52.70 43.00
C ILE A 260 -14.26 -51.92 43.57
N SER A 261 -14.05 -50.67 43.13
CA SER A 261 -12.92 -49.84 43.58
C SER A 261 -13.03 -49.39 45.04
N THR A 262 -14.23 -49.33 45.62
CA THR A 262 -14.42 -48.92 47.03
C THR A 262 -13.85 -49.91 48.03
N ASN A 263 -13.64 -51.16 47.62
CA ASN A 263 -13.11 -52.22 48.47
C ASN A 263 -11.57 -52.33 48.43
N ILE A 264 -10.90 -51.49 47.65
CA ILE A 264 -9.44 -51.51 47.51
C ILE A 264 -8.81 -50.72 48.65
N GLN A 265 -8.07 -51.40 49.54
CA GLN A 265 -7.38 -50.75 50.65
C GLN A 265 -5.86 -50.67 50.42
N ASN A 266 -5.29 -51.60 49.65
CA ASN A 266 -3.85 -51.68 49.40
C ASN A 266 -3.52 -52.14 47.96
N GLU A 267 -2.22 -52.12 47.59
CA GLU A 267 -1.75 -52.51 46.25
C GLU A 267 -2.11 -53.97 45.89
N GLU A 268 -2.14 -54.87 46.88
CA GLU A 268 -2.43 -56.29 46.65
C GLU A 268 -3.92 -56.52 46.33
N ASP A 269 -4.82 -55.81 47.02
CA ASP A 269 -6.25 -55.81 46.70
C ASP A 269 -6.48 -55.33 45.26
N PHE A 270 -5.77 -54.27 44.85
CA PHE A 270 -5.84 -53.73 43.50
C PHE A 270 -5.41 -54.77 42.46
N LYS A 271 -4.28 -55.44 42.67
CA LYS A 271 -3.75 -56.48 41.76
C LYS A 271 -4.67 -57.69 41.65
N ASN A 272 -5.28 -58.12 42.76
CA ASN A 272 -6.25 -59.21 42.77
C ASN A 272 -7.50 -58.86 41.95
N LEU A 273 -7.96 -57.61 42.04
CA LEU A 273 -9.04 -57.12 41.18
C LEU A 273 -8.61 -57.01 39.72
N VAL A 274 -7.37 -56.62 39.42
CA VAL A 274 -6.88 -56.66 38.03
C VAL A 274 -6.96 -58.08 37.46
N ALA A 275 -6.42 -59.06 38.19
CA ALA A 275 -6.36 -60.46 37.75
C ALA A 275 -7.76 -61.06 37.48
N THR A 276 -8.78 -60.61 38.21
CA THR A 276 -10.14 -61.15 38.11
C THR A 276 -11.05 -60.31 37.21
N GLN A 277 -11.00 -58.98 37.30
CA GLN A 277 -12.00 -58.07 36.71
C GLN A 277 -11.51 -57.24 35.52
N SER A 278 -10.21 -56.98 35.37
CA SER A 278 -9.74 -56.12 34.27
C SER A 278 -10.02 -56.75 32.90
N GLU A 279 -10.46 -55.95 31.94
CA GLU A 279 -10.73 -56.33 30.54
C GLU A 279 -9.50 -56.14 29.63
N ASN A 280 -8.52 -55.34 30.04
CA ASN A 280 -7.30 -55.12 29.26
C ASN A 280 -6.35 -56.33 29.40
N ALA A 281 -6.30 -57.19 28.39
CA ALA A 281 -5.58 -58.46 28.45
C ALA A 281 -4.06 -58.29 28.67
N GLU A 282 -3.44 -57.27 28.08
CA GLU A 282 -1.99 -57.04 28.14
C GLU A 282 -1.53 -56.67 29.55
N THR A 283 -2.21 -55.71 30.16
CA THR A 283 -1.89 -55.27 31.53
C THR A 283 -2.39 -56.26 32.58
N LYS A 284 -3.50 -56.98 32.33
CA LYS A 284 -4.01 -58.03 33.23
C LYS A 284 -2.96 -59.12 33.49
N ALA A 285 -2.25 -59.55 32.45
CA ALA A 285 -1.14 -60.49 32.57
C ALA A 285 0.00 -59.97 33.46
N ASN A 286 0.15 -58.65 33.56
CA ASN A 286 1.17 -57.96 34.34
C ASN A 286 0.60 -57.27 35.60
N GLN A 287 -0.48 -57.83 36.18
CA GLN A 287 -1.10 -57.31 37.42
C GLN A 287 -1.52 -55.83 37.34
N GLY A 288 -1.85 -55.35 36.13
CA GLY A 288 -2.30 -54.00 35.86
C GLY A 288 -1.20 -52.98 35.63
N ALA A 289 0.07 -53.40 35.70
CA ALA A 289 1.19 -52.49 35.60
C ALA A 289 1.29 -51.82 34.23
N LEU A 290 1.39 -50.50 34.24
CA LEU A 290 1.80 -49.70 33.10
C LEU A 290 3.32 -49.54 33.13
N SER A 291 3.94 -49.44 31.95
CA SER A 291 5.32 -48.97 31.86
C SER A 291 5.42 -47.52 32.36
N LEU A 292 6.63 -46.99 32.53
CA LEU A 292 6.83 -45.63 33.04
C LEU A 292 6.05 -44.59 32.24
N VAL A 293 5.04 -44.01 32.88
CA VAL A 293 4.12 -43.06 32.25
C VAL A 293 4.65 -41.65 32.44
N LYS A 294 4.99 -40.96 31.35
CA LYS A 294 5.38 -39.54 31.40
C LYS A 294 4.13 -38.66 31.41
N HIS A 295 4.16 -37.59 32.20
CA HIS A 295 3.08 -36.59 32.24
C HIS A 295 2.76 -36.05 30.84
N ASN A 296 1.47 -35.98 30.49
CA ASN A 296 0.95 -35.55 29.18
C ASN A 296 1.49 -36.35 27.98
N HIS A 297 1.83 -37.62 28.16
CA HIS A 297 2.20 -38.53 27.07
C HIS A 297 1.18 -39.66 26.94
N CYS A 298 1.16 -40.33 25.78
CA CYS A 298 0.28 -41.46 25.52
C CYS A 298 0.58 -42.60 26.50
N LEU A 299 -0.46 -43.20 27.05
CA LEU A 299 -0.35 -44.35 27.93
C LEU A 299 -0.03 -45.61 27.09
N PRO A 300 0.82 -46.51 27.60
CA PRO A 300 1.18 -47.76 26.91
C PRO A 300 -0.01 -48.73 26.83
N ASN A 301 0.17 -49.86 26.15
CA ASN A 301 -0.77 -51.01 26.16
C ASN A 301 -2.19 -50.70 25.65
N GLY A 302 -2.29 -49.82 24.64
CA GLY A 302 -3.54 -49.53 23.94
C GLY A 302 -4.48 -48.53 24.63
N LEU A 303 -4.07 -47.91 25.75
CA LEU A 303 -4.91 -46.98 26.52
C LEU A 303 -5.07 -45.59 25.87
N GLY A 304 -4.16 -45.20 24.98
CA GLY A 304 -4.21 -43.90 24.30
C GLY A 304 -3.91 -42.71 25.22
N MET A 305 -4.40 -41.53 24.84
CA MET A 305 -4.25 -40.31 25.65
C MET A 305 -5.42 -40.16 26.63
N ILE A 306 -5.12 -40.03 27.92
CA ILE A 306 -6.12 -39.74 28.95
C ILE A 306 -5.71 -38.45 29.69
N PRO A 307 -6.02 -37.24 29.15
CA PRO A 307 -5.57 -35.98 29.74
C PRO A 307 -6.03 -35.77 31.18
N GLU A 308 -7.25 -36.18 31.50
CA GLU A 308 -7.84 -36.05 32.85
C GLU A 308 -7.02 -36.78 33.92
N LEU A 309 -6.48 -37.96 33.58
CA LEU A 309 -5.64 -38.74 34.48
C LEU A 309 -4.44 -37.94 35.00
N PHE A 310 -3.81 -37.13 34.14
CA PHE A 310 -2.60 -36.42 34.53
C PHE A 310 -2.83 -35.30 35.55
N ASN A 311 -4.02 -34.72 35.58
CA ASN A 311 -4.42 -33.78 36.62
C ASN A 311 -4.66 -34.52 37.94
N LEU A 312 -5.33 -35.67 37.88
CA LEU A 312 -5.62 -36.49 39.06
C LEU A 312 -4.34 -37.04 39.70
N VAL A 313 -3.45 -37.62 38.89
CA VAL A 313 -2.16 -38.16 39.34
C VAL A 313 -1.28 -37.06 39.94
N ALA A 314 -1.27 -35.85 39.37
CA ALA A 314 -0.48 -34.74 39.90
C ALA A 314 -0.96 -34.24 41.29
N GLN A 315 -2.21 -34.52 41.66
CA GLN A 315 -2.83 -34.11 42.93
C GLN A 315 -2.95 -35.26 43.94
N SER A 316 -2.65 -36.49 43.53
CA SER A 316 -2.83 -37.69 44.36
C SER A 316 -1.55 -38.06 45.09
N GLU A 317 -1.70 -38.59 46.31
CA GLU A 317 -0.63 -39.29 47.01
C GLU A 317 -0.45 -40.72 46.45
N VAL A 318 0.64 -41.39 46.81
CA VAL A 318 0.85 -42.81 46.47
C VAL A 318 -0.31 -43.65 47.04
N GLY A 319 -1.04 -44.35 46.18
CA GLY A 319 -2.24 -45.07 46.54
C GLY A 319 -3.29 -45.10 45.43
N LEU A 320 -4.53 -45.44 45.81
CA LEU A 320 -5.68 -45.47 44.90
C LEU A 320 -6.02 -44.06 44.41
N ILE A 321 -6.24 -43.92 43.10
CA ILE A 321 -6.91 -42.76 42.50
C ILE A 321 -8.39 -43.13 42.38
N PRO A 322 -9.27 -42.63 43.27
CA PRO A 322 -10.62 -43.16 43.42
C PRO A 322 -11.57 -42.75 42.27
N GLN A 323 -11.20 -41.77 41.45
CA GLN A 323 -12.03 -41.37 40.31
C GLN A 323 -11.91 -42.37 39.16
N VAL A 324 -13.06 -42.81 38.65
CA VAL A 324 -13.15 -43.57 37.40
C VAL A 324 -12.96 -42.59 36.23
N VAL A 325 -11.93 -42.82 35.42
CA VAL A 325 -11.60 -41.98 34.26
C VAL A 325 -11.96 -42.70 32.98
N LYS A 326 -12.57 -42.01 32.02
CA LYS A 326 -12.90 -42.57 30.72
C LYS A 326 -11.80 -42.27 29.70
N ALA A 327 -11.30 -43.29 29.01
CA ALA A 327 -10.38 -43.10 27.89
C ALA A 327 -11.15 -42.60 26.65
N PRO A 328 -10.79 -41.45 26.06
CA PRO A 328 -11.45 -40.91 24.88
C PRO A 328 -11.39 -41.84 23.66
N ASP A 329 -10.26 -42.52 23.47
CA ASP A 329 -10.02 -43.30 22.25
C ASP A 329 -10.73 -44.66 22.28
N THR A 330 -10.75 -45.33 23.44
CA THR A 330 -11.32 -46.68 23.58
C THR A 330 -12.75 -46.67 24.14
N GLN A 331 -13.20 -45.54 24.68
CA GLN A 331 -14.46 -45.38 25.42
C GLN A 331 -14.59 -46.28 26.66
N LYS A 332 -13.50 -46.94 27.08
CA LYS A 332 -13.43 -47.75 28.29
C LYS A 332 -13.20 -46.90 29.53
N PHE A 333 -13.52 -47.46 30.68
CA PHE A 333 -13.38 -46.82 31.98
C PHE A 333 -12.23 -47.44 32.75
N HIS A 334 -11.50 -46.59 33.46
CA HIS A 334 -10.27 -46.95 34.13
C HIS A 334 -10.24 -46.42 35.56
N VAL A 335 -9.72 -47.22 36.47
CA VAL A 335 -9.31 -46.78 37.82
C VAL A 335 -7.83 -47.05 37.93
N PHE A 336 -7.10 -46.14 38.57
CA PHE A 336 -5.64 -46.18 38.63
C PHE A 336 -5.14 -46.30 40.07
N TRP A 337 -3.98 -46.93 40.21
CA TRP A 337 -3.20 -46.93 41.45
C TRP A 337 -1.86 -46.26 41.17
N LEU A 338 -1.58 -45.16 41.88
CA LEU A 338 -0.30 -44.48 41.81
C LEU A 338 0.69 -45.17 42.74
N LYS A 339 1.65 -45.88 42.15
CA LYS A 339 2.69 -46.60 42.90
C LYS A 339 3.86 -45.70 43.30
N GLU A 340 4.27 -44.82 42.40
CA GLU A 340 5.42 -43.94 42.61
C GLU A 340 5.35 -42.72 41.70
N THR A 341 5.68 -41.56 42.25
CA THR A 341 5.92 -40.32 41.49
C THR A 341 7.41 -40.06 41.41
N ILE A 342 7.94 -40.04 40.19
CA ILE A 342 9.34 -39.73 39.90
C ILE A 342 9.40 -38.25 39.49
N ALA A 343 10.00 -37.44 40.37
CA ALA A 343 10.12 -36.00 40.17
C ALA A 343 10.91 -35.65 38.89
N PRO A 344 10.59 -34.52 38.22
CA PRO A 344 11.38 -34.00 37.11
C PRO A 344 12.86 -33.88 37.44
N GLN A 345 13.72 -34.55 36.66
CA GLN A 345 15.17 -34.48 36.82
C GLN A 345 15.76 -33.60 35.72
N ILE A 346 16.77 -32.79 36.06
CA ILE A 346 17.53 -32.02 35.07
C ILE A 346 18.18 -33.02 34.09
N LYS A 347 17.85 -32.90 32.80
CA LYS A 347 18.47 -33.73 31.74
C LYS A 347 19.94 -33.39 31.67
N ALA A 348 20.83 -34.38 31.59
CA ALA A 348 22.24 -34.13 31.28
C ALA A 348 22.40 -33.29 30.01
N VAL A 349 23.42 -32.42 29.95
CA VAL A 349 23.63 -31.45 28.87
C VAL A 349 23.59 -32.10 27.47
N GLU A 350 24.24 -33.25 27.30
CA GLU A 350 24.26 -33.98 26.01
C GLU A 350 22.86 -34.51 25.64
N ARG A 351 22.04 -34.89 26.62
CA ARG A 351 20.63 -35.30 26.41
C ARG A 351 19.72 -34.11 26.11
N ALA A 352 20.06 -32.92 26.61
CA ALA A 352 19.31 -31.69 26.40
C ALA A 352 19.75 -30.90 25.15
N LYS A 353 20.87 -31.28 24.52
CA LYS A 353 21.51 -30.53 23.42
C LYS A 353 20.54 -30.06 22.35
N ASN A 354 19.70 -30.95 21.82
CA ASN A 354 18.75 -30.60 20.76
C ASN A 354 17.66 -29.63 21.26
N ASP A 355 17.11 -29.85 22.45
CA ASP A 355 16.11 -28.95 23.06
C ASP A 355 16.71 -27.56 23.30
N VAL A 356 17.96 -27.52 23.74
CA VAL A 356 18.72 -26.28 23.96
C VAL A 356 18.90 -25.54 22.64
N ILE A 357 19.41 -26.21 21.61
CA ILE A 357 19.62 -25.61 20.29
C ILE A 357 18.30 -25.07 19.75
N VAL A 358 17.22 -25.86 19.78
CA VAL A 358 15.88 -25.42 19.34
C VAL A 358 15.42 -24.17 20.10
N GLN A 359 15.61 -24.13 21.42
CA GLN A 359 15.26 -22.96 22.22
C GLN A 359 16.14 -21.74 21.89
N MET A 360 17.44 -21.94 21.65
CA MET A 360 18.35 -20.88 21.22
C MET A 360 17.93 -20.30 19.86
N LYS A 361 17.56 -21.15 18.89
CA LYS A 361 17.03 -20.73 17.58
C LYS A 361 15.74 -19.91 17.74
N ALA A 362 14.80 -20.42 18.55
CA ALA A 362 13.51 -19.78 18.78
C ALA A 362 13.63 -18.40 19.44
N GLN A 363 14.68 -18.18 20.23
CA GLN A 363 15.00 -16.91 20.88
C GLN A 363 15.97 -16.04 20.07
N GLY A 364 16.42 -16.49 18.89
CA GLY A 364 17.36 -15.75 18.03
C GLY A 364 18.74 -15.54 18.67
N MET A 365 19.16 -16.42 19.57
CA MET A 365 20.45 -16.29 20.29
C MET A 365 21.59 -17.08 19.63
N GLU A 366 21.37 -17.57 18.43
CA GLU A 366 22.42 -18.15 17.62
C GLU A 366 23.37 -17.04 17.18
N LYS A 367 24.43 -16.79 17.95
CA LYS A 367 25.43 -15.77 17.61
C LYS A 367 26.68 -16.44 17.08
N TYR A 368 27.06 -16.10 15.86
CA TYR A 368 28.34 -16.49 15.27
C TYR A 368 29.28 -15.28 15.19
N ASP A 369 30.57 -15.52 14.95
CA ASP A 369 31.50 -14.43 14.62
C ASP A 369 31.07 -13.77 13.31
N SER A 370 31.18 -12.44 13.23
CA SER A 370 30.77 -11.66 12.05
C SER A 370 31.43 -12.11 10.73
N ASN A 371 32.62 -12.74 10.79
CA ASN A 371 33.33 -13.25 9.63
C ASN A 371 33.08 -14.75 9.37
N THR A 372 32.16 -15.38 10.10
CA THR A 372 31.72 -16.75 9.83
C THR A 372 31.07 -16.78 8.45
N VAL A 373 31.60 -17.59 7.55
CA VAL A 373 30.99 -17.84 6.24
C VAL A 373 29.76 -18.72 6.47
N LEU A 374 28.61 -18.30 5.94
CA LEU A 374 27.35 -19.05 6.00
C LEU A 374 27.11 -19.83 4.71
N ALA A 375 27.44 -19.25 3.56
CA ALA A 375 27.31 -19.88 2.26
C ALA A 375 28.35 -19.34 1.25
N THR A 376 28.67 -20.14 0.25
CA THR A 376 29.51 -19.77 -0.89
C THR A 376 28.75 -19.97 -2.20
N VAL A 377 28.78 -18.97 -3.08
CA VAL A 377 28.15 -18.96 -4.40
C VAL A 377 29.24 -18.81 -5.48
N ALA A 378 29.15 -19.64 -6.53
CA ALA A 378 30.07 -19.67 -7.66
C ALA A 378 31.56 -19.76 -7.27
N THR A 379 31.87 -20.45 -6.16
CA THR A 379 33.22 -20.63 -5.59
C THR A 379 33.97 -19.35 -5.18
N LYS A 380 33.33 -18.17 -5.27
CA LYS A 380 34.00 -16.87 -5.06
C LYS A 380 33.24 -15.94 -4.13
N HIS A 381 31.91 -15.93 -4.21
CA HIS A 381 31.07 -15.02 -3.43
C HIS A 381 30.73 -15.68 -2.10
N LYS A 382 31.19 -15.10 -1.00
CA LYS A 382 30.94 -15.60 0.35
C LYS A 382 29.91 -14.72 1.03
N ILE A 383 28.89 -15.34 1.60
CA ILE A 383 27.90 -14.70 2.45
C ILE A 383 28.34 -14.93 3.90
N TYR A 384 28.51 -13.86 4.66
CA TYR A 384 28.98 -13.89 6.04
C TYR A 384 27.85 -13.63 7.04
N GLU A 385 28.09 -13.98 8.32
CA GLU A 385 27.16 -13.68 9.41
C GLU A 385 26.86 -12.19 9.53
N LYS A 386 27.84 -11.30 9.31
CA LYS A 386 27.58 -9.85 9.30
C LYS A 386 26.57 -9.44 8.23
N ASP A 387 26.60 -10.07 7.06
CA ASP A 387 25.69 -9.73 5.95
C ASP A 387 24.26 -10.17 6.32
N TYR A 388 24.12 -11.31 7.01
CA TYR A 388 22.86 -11.77 7.59
C TYR A 388 22.32 -10.82 8.65
N LEU A 389 23.18 -10.38 9.58
CA LEU A 389 22.79 -9.46 10.65
C LEU A 389 22.38 -8.09 10.10
N GLU A 390 23.10 -7.57 9.10
CA GLU A 390 22.73 -6.34 8.40
C GLU A 390 21.33 -6.46 7.77
N LEU A 391 21.04 -7.56 7.07
CA LEU A 391 19.71 -7.80 6.51
C LEU A 391 18.64 -7.97 7.59
N LEU A 392 18.95 -8.65 8.70
CA LEU A 392 18.03 -8.81 9.83
C LEU A 392 17.68 -7.46 10.47
N ASP A 393 18.59 -6.49 10.47
CA ASP A 393 18.33 -5.15 11.00
C ASP A 393 17.46 -4.28 10.09
N GLU A 394 17.38 -4.61 8.80
CA GLU A 394 16.38 -4.03 7.90
C GLU A 394 14.95 -4.55 8.19
N VAL A 395 14.80 -5.71 8.84
CA VAL A 395 13.49 -6.29 9.15
C VAL A 395 12.88 -5.61 10.39
N PRO A 396 11.64 -5.08 10.30
CA PRO A 396 10.96 -4.47 11.44
C PRO A 396 10.90 -5.43 12.66
N PRO A 397 11.10 -4.96 13.90
CA PRO A 397 11.16 -5.82 15.09
C PRO A 397 9.97 -6.79 15.24
N GLN A 398 8.76 -6.33 14.93
CA GLN A 398 7.52 -7.12 14.97
C GLN A 398 7.45 -8.22 13.91
N GLN A 399 8.22 -8.10 12.82
CA GLN A 399 8.29 -9.07 11.73
C GLN A 399 9.46 -10.03 11.84
N LYS A 400 10.51 -9.74 12.64
CA LYS A 400 11.73 -10.58 12.74
C LYS A 400 11.43 -12.07 12.98
N ARG A 401 10.35 -12.40 13.71
CA ARG A 401 9.91 -13.79 13.95
C ARG A 401 9.50 -14.56 12.69
N MET A 402 9.07 -13.88 11.64
CA MET A 402 8.66 -14.48 10.36
C MET A 402 9.84 -14.75 9.41
N TYR A 403 11.03 -14.23 9.75
CA TYR A 403 12.25 -14.29 8.96
C TYR A 403 13.31 -15.08 9.73
N SER A 404 13.19 -16.41 9.69
CA SER A 404 14.22 -17.30 10.24
C SER A 404 15.58 -17.05 9.55
N ARG A 405 16.68 -17.46 10.21
CA ARG A 405 18.02 -17.41 9.59
C ARG A 405 18.03 -18.10 8.24
N ASP A 406 17.53 -19.33 8.16
CA ASP A 406 17.52 -20.12 6.93
C ASP A 406 16.78 -19.39 5.80
N ARG A 407 15.66 -18.73 6.12
CA ARG A 407 14.90 -17.96 5.13
C ARG A 407 15.66 -16.73 4.64
N LEU A 408 16.31 -15.98 5.52
CA LEU A 408 17.10 -14.80 5.14
C LEU A 408 18.35 -15.21 4.35
N LEU A 409 19.04 -16.26 4.78
CA LEU A 409 20.18 -16.83 4.06
C LEU A 409 19.76 -17.32 2.67
N ASP A 410 18.60 -17.99 2.56
CA ASP A 410 18.04 -18.40 1.28
C ASP A 410 17.78 -17.22 0.34
N LEU A 411 17.23 -16.11 0.85
CA LEU A 411 17.00 -14.89 0.06
C LEU A 411 18.33 -14.30 -0.42
N MET A 412 19.35 -14.23 0.43
CA MET A 412 20.67 -13.70 0.06
C MET A 412 21.34 -14.57 -1.01
N ILE A 413 21.29 -15.90 -0.86
CA ILE A 413 21.79 -16.85 -1.87
C ILE A 413 21.06 -16.64 -3.19
N ASP A 414 19.72 -16.53 -3.14
CA ASP A 414 18.90 -16.29 -4.33
C ASP A 414 19.33 -14.98 -5.01
N TRP A 415 19.53 -13.91 -4.24
CA TRP A 415 19.97 -12.64 -4.80
C TRP A 415 21.31 -12.73 -5.53
N GLU A 416 22.28 -13.46 -4.96
CA GLU A 416 23.58 -13.68 -5.59
C GLU A 416 23.45 -14.44 -6.91
N VAL A 417 22.77 -15.59 -6.92
CA VAL A 417 22.67 -16.43 -8.13
C VAL A 417 21.89 -15.74 -9.24
N PHE A 418 20.80 -15.04 -8.91
CA PHE A 418 20.02 -14.31 -9.90
C PHE A 418 20.78 -13.07 -10.40
N ALA A 419 21.52 -12.37 -9.56
CA ALA A 419 22.32 -11.22 -10.00
C ALA A 419 23.45 -11.61 -10.95
N ILE A 420 24.11 -12.75 -10.72
CA ILE A 420 25.13 -13.30 -11.63
C ILE A 420 24.50 -13.56 -13.01
N GLU A 421 23.33 -14.20 -13.05
CA GLU A 421 22.65 -14.50 -14.30
C GLU A 421 22.10 -13.25 -14.98
N ALA A 422 21.61 -12.27 -14.22
CA ALA A 422 21.22 -10.98 -14.77
C ALA A 422 22.35 -10.32 -15.56
N LYS A 423 23.57 -10.31 -15.00
CA LYS A 423 24.78 -9.81 -15.67
C LYS A 423 25.15 -10.65 -16.88
N ALA A 424 25.04 -11.98 -16.79
CA ALA A 424 25.29 -12.87 -17.93
C ALA A 424 24.32 -12.60 -19.11
N GLN A 425 23.08 -12.22 -18.81
CA GLN A 425 22.06 -11.80 -19.78
C GLN A 425 22.15 -10.29 -20.14
N LYS A 426 23.19 -9.58 -19.67
CA LYS A 426 23.41 -8.13 -19.88
C LYS A 426 22.25 -7.25 -19.42
N LEU A 427 21.43 -7.72 -18.47
CA LEU A 427 20.31 -6.95 -17.94
C LEU A 427 20.79 -5.72 -17.17
N ASP A 428 21.99 -5.75 -16.62
CA ASP A 428 22.68 -4.62 -15.99
C ASP A 428 23.03 -3.48 -16.98
N GLN A 429 22.91 -3.73 -18.28
CA GLN A 429 23.12 -2.74 -19.34
C GLN A 429 21.80 -2.28 -19.98
N SER A 430 20.69 -2.92 -19.64
CA SER A 430 19.37 -2.64 -20.19
C SER A 430 18.85 -1.26 -19.79
N MET A 431 17.94 -0.70 -20.60
CA MET A 431 17.26 0.56 -20.27
C MET A 431 16.41 0.43 -19.00
N HIS A 432 15.75 -0.71 -18.80
CA HIS A 432 14.99 -1.01 -17.58
C HIS A 432 15.84 -0.96 -16.32
N TYR A 433 17.08 -1.48 -16.36
CA TYR A 433 17.96 -1.41 -15.21
C TYR A 433 18.48 0.01 -14.94
N LYS A 434 18.79 0.78 -16.00
CA LYS A 434 19.13 2.20 -15.86
C LYS A 434 17.97 2.98 -15.23
N ALA A 435 16.73 2.75 -15.69
CA ALA A 435 15.52 3.30 -15.12
C ALA A 435 15.39 2.92 -13.64
N LEU A 436 15.50 1.63 -13.28
CA LEU A 436 15.46 1.18 -11.89
C LEU A 436 16.49 1.90 -11.02
N LYS A 437 17.74 2.04 -11.46
CA LYS A 437 18.77 2.76 -10.69
C LYS A 437 18.40 4.22 -10.44
N ILE A 438 17.90 4.91 -11.47
CA ILE A 438 17.47 6.32 -11.35
C ILE A 438 16.30 6.45 -10.36
N LEU A 439 15.34 5.50 -10.42
CA LEU A 439 14.20 5.46 -9.50
C LEU A 439 14.65 5.19 -8.06
N ARG A 440 15.53 4.20 -7.83
CA ARG A 440 16.08 3.90 -6.50
C ARG A 440 16.83 5.08 -5.90
N GLU A 441 17.69 5.73 -6.69
CA GLU A 441 18.40 6.94 -6.24
C GLU A 441 17.39 8.06 -5.91
N SER A 442 16.41 8.28 -6.79
CA SER A 442 15.38 9.31 -6.58
C SER A 442 14.56 9.06 -5.32
N ASP A 443 14.14 7.81 -5.07
CA ASP A 443 13.37 7.43 -3.89
C ASP A 443 14.17 7.60 -2.59
N MET A 444 15.45 7.26 -2.59
CA MET A 444 16.32 7.46 -1.43
C MET A 444 16.54 8.95 -1.14
N TRP A 445 16.71 9.79 -2.16
CA TRP A 445 16.79 11.24 -1.95
C TRP A 445 15.43 11.85 -1.57
N ALA A 446 14.32 11.35 -2.12
CA ALA A 446 12.97 11.76 -1.73
C ALA A 446 12.67 11.38 -0.27
N LEU A 447 13.23 10.27 0.24
CA LEU A 447 13.19 9.93 1.66
C LEU A 447 13.94 10.98 2.51
N VAL A 448 15.14 11.39 2.09
CA VAL A 448 15.90 12.47 2.76
C VAL A 448 15.10 13.79 2.75
N PHE A 449 14.45 14.13 1.63
CA PHE A 449 13.55 15.28 1.54
C PHE A 449 12.44 15.19 2.58
N ARG A 450 11.73 14.06 2.63
CA ARG A 450 10.62 13.85 3.55
C ARG A 450 11.05 13.96 5.00
N ASP A 451 12.15 13.31 5.37
CA ASP A 451 12.59 13.25 6.76
C ASP A 451 13.30 14.53 7.24
N SER A 452 13.85 15.33 6.31
CA SER A 452 14.63 16.53 6.64
C SER A 452 13.88 17.83 6.41
N ILE A 453 12.91 17.85 5.49
CA ILE A 453 12.12 19.04 5.12
C ILE A 453 10.65 18.84 5.53
N GLU A 454 9.95 17.87 4.95
CA GLU A 454 8.49 17.70 5.15
C GLU A 454 8.15 17.44 6.63
N ARG A 455 8.79 16.45 7.26
CA ARG A 455 8.49 15.97 8.62
C ARG A 455 9.12 16.78 9.76
N LYS A 456 10.04 17.70 9.46
CA LYS A 456 10.72 18.49 10.49
C LYS A 456 10.16 19.90 10.60
N ALA A 457 9.95 20.59 9.48
CA ALA A 457 9.57 21.99 9.56
C ALA A 457 8.80 22.47 8.32
N MET A 458 8.40 21.56 7.44
CA MET A 458 7.78 21.88 6.14
C MET A 458 8.62 22.90 5.33
N GLY A 459 9.94 22.90 5.54
CA GLY A 459 10.88 23.84 4.91
C GLY A 459 10.87 25.27 5.50
N ILE A 460 10.28 25.48 6.67
CA ILE A 460 10.32 26.74 7.42
C ILE A 460 11.54 26.76 8.34
N ASP A 461 12.15 27.93 8.49
CA ASP A 461 13.26 28.13 9.42
C ASP A 461 12.84 27.86 10.88
N GLU A 462 13.67 27.14 11.63
CA GLU A 462 13.35 26.72 13.01
C GLU A 462 13.17 27.93 13.95
N GLN A 463 13.90 29.01 13.74
CA GLN A 463 13.76 30.21 14.59
C GLN A 463 12.40 30.88 14.37
N VAL A 464 11.94 30.95 13.11
CA VAL A 464 10.58 31.44 12.79
C VAL A 464 9.52 30.60 13.48
N LEU A 465 9.70 29.27 13.52
CA LEU A 465 8.76 28.38 14.22
C LEU A 465 8.82 28.55 15.75
N LYS A 466 10.01 28.73 16.35
CA LYS A 466 10.15 29.03 17.78
C LYS A 466 9.48 30.34 18.16
N ASP A 467 9.64 31.37 17.32
CA ASP A 467 9.01 32.68 17.53
C ASP A 467 7.48 32.56 17.44
N LEU A 468 6.96 31.79 16.48
CA LEU A 468 5.53 31.52 16.36
C LEU A 468 4.96 30.74 17.56
N HIS A 469 5.68 29.72 18.03
CA HIS A 469 5.30 28.95 19.23
C HIS A 469 5.24 29.84 20.47
N LYS A 470 6.26 30.70 20.67
CA LYS A 470 6.30 31.67 21.77
C LYS A 470 5.20 32.72 21.70
N ALA A 471 4.77 33.10 20.50
CA ALA A 471 3.67 34.05 20.31
C ALA A 471 2.28 33.43 20.59
N ASN A 472 2.15 32.09 20.68
CA ASN A 472 0.86 31.39 20.79
C ASN A 472 0.82 30.28 21.88
N PRO A 473 1.30 30.51 23.11
CA PRO A 473 1.50 29.44 24.10
C PRO A 473 0.17 28.80 24.57
N ASN A 474 -0.85 29.62 24.83
CA ASN A 474 -2.01 29.18 25.62
C ASN A 474 -3.20 28.66 24.78
N ASN A 475 -3.31 29.03 23.49
CA ASN A 475 -4.51 28.76 22.69
C ASN A 475 -4.37 27.63 21.67
N VAL A 476 -3.15 27.28 21.24
CA VAL A 476 -2.95 26.29 20.17
C VAL A 476 -2.20 25.06 20.68
N PHE A 477 -1.11 25.30 21.43
CA PHE A 477 -0.14 24.26 21.76
C PHE A 477 -0.20 23.76 23.20
N ARG A 478 -1.16 24.25 24.02
CA ARG A 478 -1.43 23.77 25.38
C ARG A 478 -0.18 23.69 26.26
N ASP A 479 0.67 24.71 26.20
CA ASP A 479 1.95 24.78 26.93
C ASP A 479 2.93 23.63 26.67
N GLN A 480 2.77 22.88 25.58
CA GLN A 480 3.69 21.81 25.21
C GLN A 480 5.03 22.36 24.73
N GLU A 481 6.11 21.62 25.03
CA GLU A 481 7.45 21.93 24.55
C GLU A 481 7.50 21.98 23.02
N PHE A 482 8.22 22.96 22.46
CA PHE A 482 8.34 23.18 21.02
C PHE A 482 8.69 21.91 20.23
N ALA A 483 9.59 21.07 20.75
CA ALA A 483 9.99 19.82 20.10
C ALA A 483 8.84 18.82 19.92
N LEU A 484 7.84 18.84 20.80
CA LEU A 484 6.68 17.94 20.75
C LEU A 484 5.59 18.42 19.79
N VAL A 485 5.53 19.73 19.52
CA VAL A 485 4.51 20.37 18.66
C VAL A 485 5.10 20.98 17.38
N LEU A 486 6.34 20.64 17.05
CA LEU A 486 7.07 21.22 15.92
C LEU A 486 6.29 21.12 14.60
N ASN A 487 5.65 19.98 14.35
CA ASN A 487 4.87 19.74 13.13
C ASN A 487 3.58 20.57 13.09
N GLU A 488 2.91 20.73 14.23
CA GLU A 488 1.71 21.55 14.38
C GLU A 488 2.04 23.03 14.19
N VAL A 489 3.17 23.50 14.76
CA VAL A 489 3.66 24.87 14.58
C VAL A 489 4.02 25.12 13.12
N ALA A 490 4.74 24.19 12.48
CA ALA A 490 5.07 24.26 11.07
C ALA A 490 3.83 24.25 10.16
N LEU A 491 2.84 23.42 10.48
CA LEU A 491 1.57 23.35 9.76
C LEU A 491 0.78 24.66 9.88
N MET A 492 0.69 25.21 11.09
CA MET A 492 0.02 26.50 11.33
C MET A 492 0.72 27.63 10.57
N ALA A 493 2.05 27.67 10.59
CA ALA A 493 2.86 28.64 9.85
C ALA A 493 2.68 28.50 8.33
N SER A 494 2.48 27.27 7.84
CA SER A 494 2.31 26.95 6.41
C SER A 494 0.85 27.03 5.94
N THR A 495 -0.08 27.38 6.82
CA THR A 495 -1.51 27.51 6.47
C THR A 495 -1.80 28.94 6.02
N PRO A 496 -2.22 29.14 4.76
CA PRO A 496 -2.57 30.48 4.27
C PRO A 496 -3.69 31.13 5.08
N GLU A 497 -3.61 32.46 5.28
CA GLU A 497 -4.62 33.23 6.01
C GLU A 497 -6.04 33.02 5.49
N PHE A 498 -6.17 32.85 4.17
CA PHE A 498 -7.44 32.57 3.51
C PHE A 498 -8.24 31.47 4.21
N PHE A 499 -7.60 30.35 4.58
CA PHE A 499 -8.30 29.23 5.20
C PHE A 499 -8.75 29.54 6.64
N PHE A 500 -8.00 30.38 7.36
CA PHE A 500 -8.44 30.85 8.67
C PHE A 500 -9.65 31.77 8.56
N LYS A 501 -9.59 32.74 7.64
CA LYS A 501 -10.67 33.71 7.41
C LYS A 501 -11.94 33.02 6.90
N LYS A 502 -11.80 32.03 6.00
CA LYS A 502 -12.91 31.19 5.51
C LYS A 502 -13.60 30.46 6.66
N GLU A 503 -12.85 29.69 7.46
CA GLU A 503 -13.42 28.91 8.57
C GLU A 503 -14.11 29.81 9.60
N PHE A 504 -13.55 31.00 9.87
CA PHE A 504 -14.18 32.00 10.73
C PHE A 504 -15.50 32.54 10.14
N ALA A 505 -15.52 32.87 8.85
CA ALA A 505 -16.69 33.43 8.18
C ALA A 505 -17.87 32.45 8.17
N ILE A 506 -17.61 31.17 7.85
CA ILE A 506 -18.67 30.16 7.68
C ILE A 506 -19.15 29.54 8.99
N ASN A 507 -18.39 29.67 10.09
CA ASN A 507 -18.73 29.10 11.39
C ASN A 507 -18.68 30.15 12.51
N LYS A 508 -19.09 31.39 12.20
CA LYS A 508 -19.01 32.52 13.16
C LYS A 508 -19.74 32.22 14.48
N GLU A 509 -20.80 31.43 14.44
CA GLU A 509 -21.57 30.95 15.59
C GLU A 509 -20.78 30.05 16.53
N LYS A 510 -19.72 29.38 16.07
CA LYS A 510 -18.78 28.62 16.93
C LYS A 510 -17.85 29.54 17.72
N TYR A 511 -17.82 30.83 17.40
CA TYR A 511 -16.92 31.83 17.96
C TYR A 511 -17.68 33.07 18.45
N PRO A 512 -18.71 32.93 19.32
CA PRO A 512 -19.62 34.02 19.67
C PRO A 512 -18.93 35.22 20.33
N GLU A 513 -17.86 34.97 21.09
CA GLU A 513 -17.08 36.01 21.79
C GLU A 513 -15.92 36.57 20.95
N ALA A 514 -15.73 36.09 19.72
CA ALA A 514 -14.60 36.48 18.89
C ALA A 514 -14.87 37.80 18.17
N THR A 515 -14.00 38.79 18.38
CA THR A 515 -14.03 40.07 17.67
C THR A 515 -13.36 40.00 16.29
N SER A 516 -12.51 39.00 16.08
CA SER A 516 -11.73 38.79 14.86
C SER A 516 -11.29 37.33 14.74
N TRP A 517 -10.95 36.86 13.54
CA TRP A 517 -10.44 35.50 13.34
C TRP A 517 -9.09 35.30 14.04
N GLU A 518 -8.27 36.36 14.15
CA GLU A 518 -6.99 36.36 14.86
C GLU A 518 -7.18 36.03 16.34
N SER A 519 -8.23 36.56 16.98
CA SER A 519 -8.53 36.33 18.40
C SER A 519 -8.83 34.86 18.73
N VAL A 520 -9.30 34.08 17.75
CA VAL A 520 -9.64 32.65 17.87
C VAL A 520 -8.86 31.76 16.91
N LYS A 521 -7.72 32.24 16.40
CA LYS A 521 -6.91 31.55 15.37
C LYS A 521 -6.54 30.11 15.78
N GLY A 522 -6.30 29.87 17.06
CA GLY A 522 -6.02 28.54 17.59
C GLY A 522 -7.18 27.55 17.47
N ASN A 523 -8.40 28.00 17.76
CA ASN A 523 -9.59 27.17 17.65
C ASN A 523 -9.89 26.86 16.18
N ILE A 524 -9.78 27.87 15.32
CA ILE A 524 -9.88 27.73 13.87
C ILE A 524 -8.84 26.70 13.36
N PHE A 525 -7.58 26.85 13.76
CA PHE A 525 -6.52 25.91 13.36
C PHE A 525 -6.87 24.47 13.72
N ASN A 526 -7.36 24.24 14.93
CA ASN A 526 -7.74 22.90 15.38
C ASN A 526 -8.84 22.26 14.53
N ASN A 527 -9.74 23.07 13.96
CA ASN A 527 -10.79 22.59 13.06
C ASN A 527 -10.25 22.25 11.66
N ILE A 528 -9.33 23.08 11.13
CA ILE A 528 -8.86 22.93 9.74
C ILE A 528 -7.56 22.11 9.61
N ARG A 529 -6.88 21.79 10.71
CA ARG A 529 -5.54 21.15 10.67
C ARG A 529 -5.49 19.84 9.88
N ALA A 530 -6.54 19.03 9.94
CA ALA A 530 -6.57 17.74 9.25
C ALA A 530 -6.56 17.93 7.71
N GLU A 531 -7.37 18.86 7.22
CA GLU A 531 -7.39 19.24 5.80
C GLU A 531 -6.06 19.89 5.39
N GLN A 532 -5.54 20.81 6.22
CA GLN A 532 -4.30 21.51 5.91
C GLN A 532 -3.08 20.60 5.91
N MET A 533 -3.07 19.53 6.71
CA MET A 533 -2.00 18.53 6.69
C MET A 533 -1.87 17.85 5.31
N SER A 534 -3.00 17.61 4.63
CA SER A 534 -3.00 17.11 3.25
C SER A 534 -2.49 18.17 2.26
N ASN A 535 -2.97 19.41 2.40
CA ASN A 535 -2.72 20.47 1.43
C ASN A 535 -1.29 21.04 1.52
N VAL A 536 -0.69 21.06 2.71
CA VAL A 536 0.64 21.65 2.91
C VAL A 536 1.72 20.92 2.12
N SER A 537 1.65 19.59 2.06
CA SER A 537 2.62 18.79 1.30
C SER A 537 2.55 19.10 -0.18
N LYS A 538 1.34 19.31 -0.72
CA LYS A 538 1.13 19.70 -2.11
C LYS A 538 1.65 21.11 -2.39
N ARG A 539 1.35 22.09 -1.53
CA ARG A 539 1.87 23.47 -1.62
C ARG A 539 3.41 23.50 -1.62
N LEU A 540 4.01 22.76 -0.69
CA LEU A 540 5.46 22.68 -0.55
C LEU A 540 6.10 22.12 -1.83
N LEU A 541 5.53 21.04 -2.36
CA LEU A 541 5.99 20.43 -3.60
C LEU A 541 5.82 21.38 -4.80
N MET A 542 4.71 22.10 -4.86
CA MET A 542 4.44 23.10 -5.89
C MET A 542 5.47 24.22 -5.90
N LYS A 543 5.76 24.78 -4.72
CA LYS A 543 6.83 25.76 -4.52
C LYS A 543 8.18 25.24 -5.04
N TYR A 544 8.49 23.96 -4.82
CA TYR A 544 9.74 23.37 -5.30
C TYR A 544 9.75 23.04 -6.80
N ARG A 545 8.61 22.65 -7.38
CA ARG A 545 8.44 22.53 -8.85
C ARG A 545 8.75 23.86 -9.54
N GLN A 546 8.17 24.96 -9.05
CA GLN A 546 8.47 26.32 -9.49
C GLN A 546 9.96 26.66 -9.34
N LYS A 547 10.52 26.42 -8.14
CA LYS A 547 11.91 26.77 -7.84
C LYS A 547 12.93 26.01 -8.70
N ILE A 548 12.70 24.72 -8.97
CA ILE A 548 13.60 23.89 -9.76
C ILE A 548 13.43 24.12 -11.26
N GLY A 549 12.23 24.51 -11.69
CA GLY A 549 11.85 24.58 -13.10
C GLY A 549 11.48 23.21 -13.63
N VAL A 550 10.19 23.03 -13.93
CA VAL A 550 9.64 21.81 -14.51
C VAL A 550 9.05 22.14 -15.87
N ASP A 551 9.48 21.41 -16.90
CA ASP A 551 9.03 21.53 -18.28
C ASP A 551 8.54 20.16 -18.76
N ILE A 552 7.21 19.99 -18.84
CA ILE A 552 6.58 18.73 -19.25
C ILE A 552 6.45 18.74 -20.77
N LEU A 553 7.12 17.80 -21.43
CA LEU A 553 7.20 17.73 -22.88
C LEU A 553 6.07 16.90 -23.49
N ASP A 554 5.62 15.86 -22.79
CA ASP A 554 4.42 15.09 -23.18
C ASP A 554 3.19 15.60 -22.42
N THR A 555 2.45 16.52 -23.06
CA THR A 555 1.25 17.14 -22.47
C THR A 555 0.10 16.14 -22.25
N ASN A 556 0.13 14.96 -22.89
CA ASN A 556 -0.90 13.94 -22.64
C ASN A 556 -0.75 13.28 -21.27
N LEU A 557 0.43 13.39 -20.66
CA LEU A 557 0.72 12.87 -19.33
C LEU A 557 0.47 13.90 -18.21
N MET A 558 0.26 15.17 -18.55
CA MET A 558 -0.05 16.23 -17.59
C MET A 558 -1.44 16.02 -16.98
N GLU A 559 -1.53 16.19 -15.65
CA GLU A 559 -2.80 16.53 -15.04
C GLU A 559 -3.11 18.01 -15.29
N LYS A 560 -4.40 18.35 -15.37
CA LYS A 560 -4.81 19.76 -15.52
C LYS A 560 -4.36 20.62 -14.34
N SER A 561 -4.22 20.02 -13.15
CA SER A 561 -3.73 20.65 -11.92
C SER A 561 -2.21 20.90 -11.92
N ASP A 562 -1.44 20.32 -12.85
CA ASP A 562 0.01 20.56 -12.98
C ASP A 562 0.32 21.92 -13.64
N ILE A 563 -0.70 22.69 -13.99
CA ILE A 563 -0.57 24.05 -14.50
C ILE A 563 -0.26 25.00 -13.34
N MET A 564 1.00 25.45 -13.28
CA MET A 564 1.51 26.38 -12.26
C MET A 564 1.00 27.82 -12.39
N ASP A 565 0.29 28.12 -13.47
CA ASP A 565 -0.23 29.45 -13.78
C ASP A 565 -1.68 29.55 -13.25
N PRO A 566 -1.92 30.36 -12.20
CA PRO A 566 -3.24 30.45 -11.59
C PRO A 566 -4.30 31.02 -12.56
N THR A 567 -3.92 31.90 -13.48
CA THR A 567 -4.85 32.46 -14.47
C THR A 567 -5.30 31.39 -15.46
N LYS A 568 -4.36 30.57 -15.94
CA LYS A 568 -4.69 29.44 -16.82
C LYS A 568 -5.52 28.40 -16.09
N LEU A 569 -5.18 28.06 -14.85
CA LEU A 569 -5.92 27.08 -14.05
C LEU A 569 -7.37 27.52 -13.81
N TYR A 570 -7.60 28.81 -13.50
CA TYR A 570 -8.96 29.36 -13.41
C TYR A 570 -9.70 29.32 -14.75
N LYS A 571 -9.04 29.66 -15.87
CA LYS A 571 -9.63 29.57 -17.21
C LYS A 571 -10.05 28.13 -17.56
N ASP A 572 -9.23 27.15 -17.21
CA ASP A 572 -9.52 25.73 -17.44
C ASP A 572 -10.67 25.24 -16.54
N ALA A 573 -10.75 25.74 -15.30
CA ALA A 573 -11.88 25.51 -14.41
C ALA A 573 -13.18 26.08 -15.02
N ARG A 574 -13.13 27.30 -15.54
CA ARG A 574 -14.27 27.95 -16.20
C ARG A 574 -14.70 27.21 -17.46
N ALA A 575 -13.76 26.83 -18.32
CA ALA A 575 -14.06 26.04 -19.51
C ALA A 575 -14.68 24.68 -19.16
N SER A 576 -14.25 24.05 -18.06
CA SER A 576 -14.84 22.80 -17.57
C SER A 576 -16.26 23.01 -17.03
N TYR A 577 -16.50 24.12 -16.33
CA TYR A 577 -17.84 24.54 -15.90
C TYR A 577 -18.77 24.81 -17.09
N ASP A 578 -18.34 25.59 -18.08
CA ASP A 578 -19.11 25.91 -19.29
C ASP A 578 -19.44 24.63 -20.09
N ALA A 579 -18.55 23.63 -20.05
CA ALA A 579 -18.76 22.30 -20.64
C ALA A 579 -19.58 21.33 -19.76
N ARG A 580 -20.18 21.81 -18.66
CA ARG A 580 -20.95 21.04 -17.65
C ARG A 580 -20.16 19.90 -16.98
N LYS A 581 -18.83 19.99 -16.93
CA LYS A 581 -17.94 19.06 -16.21
C LYS A 581 -17.70 19.56 -14.79
N LEU A 582 -18.76 19.62 -13.99
CA LEU A 582 -18.76 20.29 -12.68
C LEU A 582 -17.74 19.72 -11.67
N SER A 583 -17.60 18.39 -11.63
CA SER A 583 -16.60 17.73 -10.77
C SER A 583 -15.16 18.12 -11.12
N GLU A 584 -14.86 18.22 -12.41
CA GLU A 584 -13.56 18.64 -12.91
C GLU A 584 -13.30 20.12 -12.59
N ALA A 585 -14.29 20.99 -12.81
CA ALA A 585 -14.21 22.40 -12.46
C ALA A 585 -13.92 22.60 -10.95
N LYS A 586 -14.64 21.90 -10.07
CA LYS A 586 -14.40 21.96 -8.60
C LYS A 586 -12.98 21.54 -8.24
N THR A 587 -12.50 20.45 -8.82
CA THR A 587 -11.13 19.95 -8.56
C THR A 587 -10.09 21.02 -8.89
N LEU A 588 -10.22 21.66 -10.06
CA LEU A 588 -9.31 22.73 -10.48
C LEU A 588 -9.40 23.96 -9.57
N LEU A 589 -10.60 24.32 -9.11
CA LEU A 589 -10.80 25.45 -8.18
C LEU A 589 -10.24 25.17 -6.79
N TYR A 590 -10.31 23.95 -6.29
CA TYR A 590 -9.64 23.58 -5.03
C TYR A 590 -8.13 23.60 -5.16
N ASP A 591 -7.59 23.07 -6.25
CA ASP A 591 -6.16 23.10 -6.52
C ASP A 591 -5.68 24.56 -6.63
N LEU A 592 -6.43 25.41 -7.33
CA LEU A 592 -6.17 26.85 -7.40
C LEU A 592 -6.12 27.49 -6.02
N ARG A 593 -7.14 27.24 -5.17
CA ARG A 593 -7.18 27.77 -3.80
C ARG A 593 -6.06 27.25 -2.91
N ASN A 594 -5.66 26.00 -3.14
CA ASN A 594 -4.60 25.38 -2.37
C ASN A 594 -3.23 25.89 -2.78
N TYR A 595 -2.94 26.06 -4.07
CA TYR A 595 -1.61 26.39 -4.57
C TYR A 595 -1.35 27.88 -4.69
N HIS A 596 -2.41 28.69 -4.85
CA HIS A 596 -2.31 30.11 -5.19
C HIS A 596 -3.14 31.00 -4.27
N SER A 597 -3.20 30.63 -2.99
CA SER A 597 -3.94 31.33 -1.94
C SER A 597 -3.52 32.80 -1.72
N GLU A 598 -2.37 33.20 -2.26
CA GLU A 598 -1.82 34.55 -2.20
C GLU A 598 -2.41 35.51 -3.26
N ASN A 599 -3.09 35.00 -4.29
CA ASN A 599 -3.69 35.82 -5.33
C ASN A 599 -5.16 36.12 -5.01
N ASP A 600 -5.41 37.25 -4.36
CA ASP A 600 -6.72 37.60 -3.82
C ASP A 600 -7.83 37.66 -4.89
N ASP A 601 -7.56 38.28 -6.04
CA ASP A 601 -8.52 38.38 -7.16
C ASP A 601 -8.95 37.00 -7.68
N ILE A 602 -7.99 36.09 -7.83
CA ILE A 602 -8.24 34.73 -8.30
C ILE A 602 -8.98 33.92 -7.23
N MET A 603 -8.66 34.12 -5.95
CA MET A 603 -9.35 33.47 -4.84
C MET A 603 -10.81 33.92 -4.75
N MET A 604 -11.08 35.21 -4.99
CA MET A 604 -12.41 35.78 -5.08
C MET A 604 -13.22 35.11 -6.19
N GLN A 605 -12.69 35.13 -7.42
CA GLN A 605 -13.31 34.52 -8.58
C GLN A 605 -13.56 33.01 -8.40
N ALA A 606 -12.58 32.31 -7.84
CA ALA A 606 -12.68 30.87 -7.61
C ALA A 606 -13.75 30.51 -6.56
N THR A 607 -13.86 31.32 -5.50
CA THR A 607 -14.86 31.13 -4.45
C THR A 607 -16.27 31.37 -4.99
N MET A 608 -16.46 32.42 -5.78
CA MET A 608 -17.76 32.70 -6.42
C MET A 608 -18.18 31.59 -7.38
N LEU A 609 -17.26 31.10 -8.23
CA LEU A 609 -17.56 30.01 -9.16
C LEU A 609 -17.85 28.68 -8.44
N LEU A 610 -17.15 28.38 -7.35
CA LEU A 610 -17.47 27.21 -6.50
C LEU A 610 -18.88 27.32 -5.92
N ALA A 611 -19.28 28.49 -5.43
CA ALA A 611 -20.62 28.71 -4.90
C ALA A 611 -21.71 28.46 -5.95
N GLN A 612 -21.49 28.95 -7.18
CA GLN A 612 -22.37 28.71 -8.33
C GLN A 612 -22.48 27.21 -8.67
N ILE A 613 -21.34 26.51 -8.75
CA ILE A 613 -21.33 25.07 -9.04
C ILE A 613 -22.10 24.29 -7.98
N TYR A 614 -21.89 24.60 -6.70
CA TYR A 614 -22.61 23.93 -5.63
C TYR A 614 -24.11 24.19 -5.66
N ASN A 615 -24.53 25.41 -6.01
CA ASN A 615 -25.94 25.73 -6.19
C ASN A 615 -26.56 24.93 -7.34
N GLU A 616 -25.86 24.82 -8.47
CA GLU A 616 -26.31 24.02 -9.62
C GLU A 616 -26.38 22.51 -9.35
N GLU A 617 -25.49 22.00 -8.50
CA GLU A 617 -25.51 20.60 -8.04
C GLU A 617 -26.46 20.37 -6.85
N GLU A 618 -27.26 21.37 -6.47
CA GLU A 618 -28.20 21.33 -5.34
C GLU A 618 -27.53 21.02 -3.99
N GLN A 619 -26.22 21.28 -3.86
CA GLN A 619 -25.47 21.18 -2.61
C GLN A 619 -25.58 22.51 -1.85
N PHE A 620 -26.80 22.85 -1.48
CA PHE A 620 -27.18 24.17 -0.98
C PHE A 620 -26.39 24.61 0.26
N GLU A 621 -26.08 23.71 1.19
CA GLU A 621 -25.27 24.04 2.36
C GLU A 621 -23.82 24.42 1.99
N ASN A 622 -23.26 23.80 0.95
CA ASN A 622 -21.93 24.16 0.46
C ASN A 622 -21.97 25.46 -0.35
N ALA A 623 -23.04 25.68 -1.12
CA ALA A 623 -23.25 26.93 -1.85
C ALA A 623 -23.34 28.12 -0.89
N VAL A 624 -24.15 28.01 0.18
CA VAL A 624 -24.24 29.00 1.26
C VAL A 624 -22.86 29.29 1.83
N LYS A 625 -22.09 28.26 2.25
CA LYS A 625 -20.73 28.46 2.80
C LYS A 625 -19.80 29.24 1.88
N GLU A 626 -19.80 28.95 0.58
CA GLU A 626 -18.92 29.66 -0.36
C GLU A 626 -19.45 31.08 -0.67
N PHE A 627 -20.77 31.32 -0.75
CA PHE A 627 -21.32 32.67 -0.86
C PHE A 627 -21.05 33.52 0.39
N THR A 628 -21.23 32.96 1.59
CA THR A 628 -20.86 33.59 2.87
C THR A 628 -19.37 33.94 2.87
N THR A 629 -18.52 33.01 2.43
CA THR A 629 -17.07 33.24 2.31
C THR A 629 -16.79 34.41 1.36
N HIS A 630 -17.42 34.44 0.19
CA HIS A 630 -17.19 35.49 -0.79
C HIS A 630 -17.59 36.87 -0.26
N ALA A 631 -18.81 37.01 0.27
CA ALA A 631 -19.32 38.26 0.82
C ALA A 631 -18.52 38.75 2.06
N ALA A 632 -18.01 37.83 2.87
CA ALA A 632 -17.25 38.17 4.07
C ALA A 632 -15.82 38.60 3.77
N LEU A 633 -15.14 37.95 2.81
CA LEU A 633 -13.73 38.20 2.52
C LEU A 633 -13.53 39.32 1.49
N TRP A 634 -14.46 39.49 0.54
CA TRP A 634 -14.38 40.52 -0.49
C TRP A 634 -15.61 41.44 -0.50
N PRO A 635 -15.91 42.16 0.60
CA PRO A 635 -17.09 43.00 0.72
C PRO A 635 -17.08 44.26 -0.18
N GLN A 636 -15.97 44.53 -0.87
CA GLN A 636 -15.87 45.63 -1.83
C GLN A 636 -15.98 45.15 -3.29
N SER A 637 -16.14 43.84 -3.50
CA SER A 637 -16.37 43.26 -4.82
C SER A 637 -17.73 43.72 -5.36
N ASP A 638 -17.78 44.01 -6.66
CA ASP A 638 -19.02 44.28 -7.40
C ASP A 638 -19.98 43.07 -7.37
N GLU A 639 -19.55 41.90 -6.92
CA GLU A 639 -20.37 40.70 -6.76
C GLU A 639 -20.73 40.38 -5.31
N ALA A 640 -20.25 41.15 -4.32
CA ALA A 640 -20.48 40.86 -2.91
C ALA A 640 -21.98 40.90 -2.54
N TYR A 641 -22.73 41.87 -3.06
CA TYR A 641 -24.17 41.96 -2.85
C TYR A 641 -24.93 40.80 -3.53
N LYS A 642 -24.43 40.30 -4.67
CA LYS A 642 -25.01 39.14 -5.35
C LYS A 642 -24.80 37.88 -4.51
N SER A 643 -23.64 37.73 -3.87
CA SER A 643 -23.40 36.60 -2.96
C SER A 643 -24.34 36.62 -1.76
N LEU A 644 -24.56 37.79 -1.13
CA LEU A 644 -25.53 37.90 -0.03
C LEU A 644 -26.96 37.60 -0.50
N PHE A 645 -27.35 38.11 -1.68
CA PHE A 645 -28.67 37.78 -2.24
C PHE A 645 -28.83 36.28 -2.44
N MET A 646 -27.86 35.63 -3.09
CA MET A 646 -27.90 34.19 -3.36
C MET A 646 -27.87 33.36 -2.08
N GLU A 647 -27.08 33.75 -1.09
CA GLU A 647 -27.07 33.12 0.24
C GLU A 647 -28.45 33.19 0.89
N GLY A 648 -29.05 34.39 0.96
CA GLY A 648 -30.39 34.59 1.51
C GLY A 648 -31.47 33.81 0.76
N PHE A 649 -31.39 33.81 -0.57
CA PHE A 649 -32.31 33.09 -1.44
C PHE A 649 -32.25 31.58 -1.20
N ILE A 650 -31.05 30.99 -1.19
CA ILE A 650 -30.88 29.55 -0.95
C ILE A 650 -31.35 29.17 0.46
N LEU A 651 -31.05 30.00 1.47
CA LEU A 651 -31.53 29.79 2.83
C LEU A 651 -33.07 29.75 2.90
N ALA A 652 -33.75 30.71 2.29
CA ALA A 652 -35.22 30.78 2.29
C ALA A 652 -35.86 29.69 1.43
N GLU A 653 -35.45 29.61 0.17
CA GLU A 653 -36.16 28.82 -0.84
C GLU A 653 -35.75 27.34 -0.84
N ASN A 654 -34.48 27.04 -0.64
CA ASN A 654 -33.98 25.66 -0.72
C ASN A 654 -33.86 25.00 0.66
N LEU A 655 -33.33 25.71 1.66
CA LEU A 655 -33.07 25.15 2.99
C LEU A 655 -34.18 25.42 4.02
N LYS A 656 -35.16 26.28 3.69
CA LYS A 656 -36.28 26.67 4.55
C LYS A 656 -35.84 27.24 5.91
N GLN A 657 -34.77 28.02 5.88
CA GLN A 657 -34.15 28.71 7.03
C GLN A 657 -34.48 30.21 7.01
N ASP A 658 -35.77 30.54 7.00
CA ASP A 658 -36.32 31.89 6.90
C ASP A 658 -35.69 32.90 7.87
N SER A 659 -35.43 32.49 9.11
CA SER A 659 -34.81 33.36 10.12
C SER A 659 -33.37 33.73 9.75
N ALA A 660 -32.60 32.79 9.19
CA ALA A 660 -31.24 33.06 8.73
C ALA A 660 -31.26 33.90 7.45
N ALA A 661 -32.16 33.57 6.50
CA ALA A 661 -32.33 34.31 5.25
C ALA A 661 -32.67 35.80 5.50
N LEU A 662 -33.56 36.10 6.45
CA LEU A 662 -33.90 37.48 6.83
C LEU A 662 -32.69 38.29 7.28
N VAL A 663 -31.80 37.68 8.08
CA VAL A 663 -30.57 38.34 8.55
C VAL A 663 -29.68 38.70 7.35
N VAL A 664 -29.54 37.77 6.40
CA VAL A 664 -28.70 37.97 5.21
C VAL A 664 -29.27 39.04 4.28
N PHE A 665 -30.56 38.98 3.93
CA PHE A 665 -31.19 39.99 3.07
C PHE A 665 -31.15 41.39 3.70
N LYS A 666 -31.42 41.52 5.00
CA LYS A 666 -31.33 42.81 5.70
C LYS A 666 -29.89 43.34 5.70
N THR A 667 -28.91 42.46 5.90
CA THR A 667 -27.48 42.82 5.81
C THR A 667 -27.12 43.34 4.40
N MET A 668 -27.65 42.70 3.36
CA MET A 668 -27.47 43.15 1.98
C MET A 668 -28.05 44.54 1.74
N LEU A 669 -29.30 44.77 2.13
CA LEU A 669 -29.98 46.07 1.95
C LEU A 669 -29.30 47.20 2.73
N GLU A 670 -28.76 46.90 3.92
CA GLU A 670 -28.03 47.87 4.73
C GLU A 670 -26.68 48.24 4.09
N LYS A 671 -25.91 47.25 3.65
CA LYS A 671 -24.56 47.46 3.11
C LYS A 671 -24.54 47.92 1.66
N TYR A 672 -25.52 47.48 0.87
CA TYR A 672 -25.63 47.73 -0.57
C TYR A 672 -27.04 48.22 -0.94
N PRO A 673 -27.45 49.42 -0.49
CA PRO A 673 -28.82 49.91 -0.64
C PRO A 673 -29.22 50.31 -2.07
N LYS A 674 -28.31 50.22 -3.05
CA LYS A 674 -28.52 50.67 -4.43
C LYS A 674 -27.87 49.70 -5.42
N THR A 675 -28.54 48.58 -5.63
CA THR A 675 -28.13 47.52 -6.57
C THR A 675 -29.31 47.11 -7.45
N ASP A 676 -29.03 46.39 -8.53
CA ASP A 676 -30.04 45.74 -9.37
C ASP A 676 -30.90 44.72 -8.59
N LEU A 677 -30.39 44.16 -7.50
CA LEU A 677 -31.09 43.18 -6.64
C LEU A 677 -31.74 43.79 -5.38
N THR A 678 -31.77 45.12 -5.23
CA THR A 678 -32.31 45.76 -4.02
C THR A 678 -33.82 45.54 -3.87
N GLU A 679 -34.59 45.71 -4.95
CA GLU A 679 -36.04 45.50 -4.94
C GLU A 679 -36.40 44.04 -4.68
N ASP A 680 -35.65 43.11 -5.28
CA ASP A 680 -35.84 41.66 -5.08
C ASP A 680 -35.56 41.26 -3.62
N ALA A 681 -34.47 41.76 -3.03
CA ALA A 681 -34.14 41.48 -1.63
C ALA A 681 -35.20 42.04 -0.67
N ASP A 682 -35.70 43.25 -0.91
CA ASP A 682 -36.79 43.84 -0.12
C ASP A 682 -38.10 43.04 -0.27
N TRP A 683 -38.41 42.58 -1.48
CA TRP A 683 -39.55 41.70 -1.71
C TRP A 683 -39.42 40.38 -0.94
N MET A 684 -38.24 39.75 -0.97
CA MET A 684 -37.97 38.52 -0.21
C MET A 684 -38.16 38.73 1.29
N VAL A 685 -37.66 39.83 1.86
CA VAL A 685 -37.87 40.17 3.28
C VAL A 685 -39.36 40.27 3.60
N ARG A 686 -40.13 41.04 2.82
CA ARG A 686 -41.58 41.20 3.02
C ARG A 686 -42.32 39.87 2.90
N ASN A 687 -41.92 39.03 1.94
CA ASN A 687 -42.55 37.72 1.75
C ASN A 687 -42.31 36.81 2.96
N ILE A 688 -41.08 36.71 3.44
CA ILE A 688 -40.73 35.90 4.62
C ILE A 688 -41.45 36.43 5.87
N GLU A 689 -41.45 37.74 6.10
CA GLU A 689 -42.14 38.36 7.25
C GLU A 689 -43.67 38.17 7.20
N SER A 690 -44.24 38.01 6.01
CA SER A 690 -45.67 37.68 5.83
C SER A 690 -46.02 36.20 6.08
N GLY A 691 -45.00 35.34 6.26
CA GLY A 691 -45.16 33.89 6.28
C GLY A 691 -45.48 33.29 4.90
N GLY A 692 -44.88 33.85 3.84
CA GLY A 692 -45.03 33.36 2.45
C GLY A 692 -46.34 33.76 1.75
N LYS A 693 -47.13 34.67 2.33
CA LYS A 693 -48.45 35.05 1.81
C LYS A 693 -48.39 35.92 0.55
N LEU A 694 -47.23 36.47 0.20
CA LEU A 694 -47.08 37.30 -0.99
C LEU A 694 -46.91 36.46 -2.27
N VAL A 695 -46.42 35.22 -2.16
CA VAL A 695 -46.23 34.35 -3.34
C VAL A 695 -47.54 34.03 -4.05
N PRO A 696 -48.63 33.60 -3.38
CA PRO A 696 -49.91 33.33 -4.06
C PRO A 696 -50.46 34.57 -4.76
N ALA A 697 -50.40 35.74 -4.10
CA ALA A 697 -50.87 37.00 -4.67
C ALA A 697 -50.05 37.41 -5.91
N LEU A 698 -48.74 37.16 -5.90
CA LEU A 698 -47.88 37.39 -7.07
C LEU A 698 -48.25 36.44 -8.22
N LEU A 699 -48.42 35.15 -7.94
CA LEU A 699 -48.82 34.16 -8.95
C LEU A 699 -50.18 34.46 -9.57
N ASP A 700 -51.16 34.86 -8.74
CA ASP A 700 -52.48 35.30 -9.21
C ASP A 700 -52.38 36.55 -10.11
N SER A 701 -51.49 37.49 -9.76
CA SER A 701 -51.27 38.70 -10.57
C SER A 701 -50.61 38.41 -11.92
N ILE A 702 -49.64 37.49 -11.96
CA ILE A 702 -48.96 37.05 -13.19
C ILE A 702 -49.97 36.31 -14.08
N ALA A 703 -50.73 35.37 -13.52
CA ALA A 703 -51.75 34.64 -14.27
C ALA A 703 -52.84 35.56 -14.86
N ALA A 704 -53.21 36.62 -14.12
CA ALA A 704 -54.12 37.65 -14.62
C ALA A 704 -53.50 38.50 -15.74
N GLN A 705 -52.20 38.82 -15.66
CA GLN A 705 -51.47 39.54 -16.70
C GLN A 705 -51.33 38.71 -17.99
N ASP A 706 -50.95 37.44 -17.88
CA ASP A 706 -50.87 36.51 -19.02
C ASP A 706 -52.24 36.36 -19.69
N SER A 707 -53.30 36.30 -18.89
CA SER A 707 -54.68 36.26 -19.39
C SER A 707 -55.08 37.56 -20.11
N LEU A 708 -54.63 38.73 -19.62
CA LEU A 708 -54.87 40.03 -20.24
C LEU A 708 -54.06 40.21 -21.54
N GLU A 709 -52.82 39.73 -21.59
CA GLU A 709 -52.03 39.73 -22.83
C GLU A 709 -52.60 38.77 -23.87
N ALA A 710 -53.00 37.56 -23.47
CA ALA A 710 -53.70 36.63 -24.34
C ALA A 710 -55.04 37.21 -24.86
N ALA A 711 -55.76 37.98 -24.04
CA ALA A 711 -56.98 38.70 -24.44
C ALA A 711 -56.71 39.86 -25.42
N LYS A 712 -55.58 40.57 -25.29
CA LYS A 712 -55.16 41.61 -26.26
C LYS A 712 -54.77 41.04 -27.62
N ILE A 713 -54.19 39.83 -27.65
CA ILE A 713 -53.82 39.14 -28.90
C ILE A 713 -55.05 38.56 -29.61
N SER A 714 -56.13 38.26 -28.88
CA SER A 714 -57.37 37.66 -29.41
C SER A 714 -58.50 38.67 -29.69
N ALA A 715 -58.31 39.96 -29.42
CA ALA A 715 -59.27 41.00 -29.81
C ALA A 715 -59.27 41.20 -31.35
N PRO A 716 -60.43 41.14 -32.04
CA PRO A 716 -60.48 41.31 -33.48
C PRO A 716 -60.09 42.73 -33.87
N GLN A 717 -59.12 42.86 -34.79
CA GLN A 717 -58.81 44.15 -35.41
C GLN A 717 -60.06 44.64 -36.14
N THR A 718 -60.63 45.75 -35.68
CA THR A 718 -61.68 46.46 -36.40
C THR A 718 -61.16 46.91 -37.76
N PRO A 719 -61.89 46.66 -38.86
CA PRO A 719 -61.50 47.15 -40.17
C PRO A 719 -61.64 48.68 -40.18
N GLU A 720 -60.55 49.40 -40.44
CA GLU A 720 -60.61 50.83 -40.78
C GLU A 720 -61.44 51.01 -42.07
N GLN A 721 -62.36 51.97 -42.02
CA GLN A 721 -63.18 52.42 -43.15
C GLN A 721 -62.43 53.42 -44.03
#